data_AF-A0A926PQR1-F1
#
_entry.id   AF-A0A926PQR1-F1
#
_cell.length_a   1.000
_cell.length_b   1.000
_cell.length_c   1.000
_cell.angle_alpha   90.00
_cell.angle_beta   90.00
_cell.angle_gamma   90.00
#
_symmetry.space_group_name_H-M   'P 1'
#
loop_
_entity.id
_entity.type
_entity.pdbx_description
1 polymer ?
#
loop_
_entity_poly.entity_id
_entity_poly.type
_entity_poly.pdbx_seq_one_letter_code
_entity_poly.pdbx_strand_id
1 'polypeptide(L)'
;MTTGNHVIFIHPDGASPSHFAATRFIDKGPDGRLNWDNLDRAGVYLGHMEDQLGGTSNAGAVTHATGAKTYAESFGLDADGSPVESLSGNTGRTIVQEAIAANKVTALVQSGAAYEPGTAAFVAQVGEITVNGQRIPPRQRLADITKEVILSGADFILGGGELNMIPVGQSGFHGTAAEYDALSTNALQRPSENLIELAKSLGYTVVYTEEQLNELLDSTKYPTPPTKVLGVFAPVHTFNDRPEEVLAQRGQPLYVETAPTVGEMLDVTQKLMEQHPNFNNGSIAIVEEEGSDNFGNNNNAAGTIEGVRRADAAIGIALNFVNKYSNTLLLTAADSDAGGLQTTDRDDPAAPVGTVNANLTTSTRPVPLDGQTGANTTPFVAAPDASGDAFPFAVGWVGTPDFSGSIVSKAHGLNAEKLPATVDNTGMYELMYETLFNTELPTRVTPPTPAPAATKDTGNVIFIHPDGTSPSHYMAVRNIDKGPDGRLNWDMMSNAGVYLGHMENQLTGTSNAGAVTHANGVKVFDESFGLEEDNTEIVPLSGKAGKTILEEAIDAGKATALIQSGHLAEPGSAAFAAETTNRLGDDIRSRDKFSEIIEQVIRSGTDVILGGGELYMLPKGTTGFHVTAELDASESRPERRPSTNLIELAQSLGYTVVYTEEQMNAAVNGSTPPEKLLGVFSAIHTFDDRTEEALGLNTANP
;
A
#
# COMPACT_ATOMS: atom_id res chain seq x y z
N MET A 1 17.04 31.57 8.07
CA MET A 1 16.97 30.09 8.09
C MET A 1 16.64 29.71 9.52
N THR A 2 15.52 29.04 9.74
CA THR A 2 15.13 28.50 11.04
C THR A 2 16.19 27.47 11.48
N THR A 3 16.45 27.37 12.79
CA THR A 3 17.48 26.46 13.33
C THR A 3 16.93 25.13 13.81
N GLY A 4 15.63 25.07 14.14
CA GLY A 4 15.00 23.87 14.68
C GLY A 4 14.37 23.01 13.60
N ASN A 5 14.55 21.69 13.69
CA ASN A 5 14.02 20.74 12.73
C ASN A 5 12.50 20.56 12.87
N HIS A 6 11.85 20.21 11.77
CA HIS A 6 10.41 20.04 11.68
C HIS A 6 10.04 18.61 11.30
N VAL A 7 8.92 18.12 11.81
CA VAL A 7 8.32 16.82 11.44
C VAL A 7 6.88 17.05 11.04
N ILE A 8 6.47 16.50 9.91
CA ILE A 8 5.08 16.40 9.48
C ILE A 8 4.80 14.91 9.26
N PHE A 9 3.95 14.34 10.11
CA PHE A 9 3.47 12.98 9.96
C PHE A 9 2.02 13.02 9.46
N ILE A 10 1.77 12.43 8.29
CA ILE A 10 0.44 12.32 7.70
C ILE A 10 -0.01 10.87 7.72
N HIS A 11 -1.11 10.60 8.42
CA HIS A 11 -1.76 9.32 8.58
C HIS A 11 -3.06 9.28 7.76
N PRO A 12 -3.02 8.83 6.49
CA PRO A 12 -4.23 8.48 5.77
C PRO A 12 -4.73 7.14 6.29
N ASP A 13 -5.66 7.16 7.25
CA ASP A 13 -6.12 5.95 7.95
C ASP A 13 -6.63 4.91 6.93
N GLY A 14 -6.26 3.65 7.11
CA GLY A 14 -6.66 2.55 6.24
C GLY A 14 -6.09 2.54 4.81
N ALA A 15 -5.26 3.51 4.42
CA ALA A 15 -4.86 3.67 3.03
C ALA A 15 -3.65 2.81 2.62
N SER A 16 -3.89 1.86 1.71
CA SER A 16 -2.86 1.06 1.02
C SER A 16 -2.52 1.60 -0.39
N PRO A 17 -1.47 1.10 -1.07
CA PRO A 17 -1.16 1.49 -2.45
C PRO A 17 -2.32 1.32 -3.43
N SER A 18 -3.26 0.40 -3.16
CA SER A 18 -4.47 0.23 -3.97
C SER A 18 -5.42 1.43 -3.85
N HIS A 19 -5.55 2.01 -2.66
CA HIS A 19 -6.32 3.22 -2.43
C HIS A 19 -5.75 4.39 -3.23
N PHE A 20 -4.43 4.59 -3.16
CA PHE A 20 -3.74 5.59 -3.98
C PHE A 20 -3.83 5.29 -5.47
N ALA A 21 -3.78 4.02 -5.88
CA ALA A 21 -3.94 3.64 -7.29
C ALA A 21 -5.33 3.99 -7.82
N ALA A 22 -6.40 3.67 -7.09
CA ALA A 22 -7.77 4.02 -7.45
C ALA A 22 -7.94 5.54 -7.63
N THR A 23 -7.45 6.32 -6.67
CA THR A 23 -7.48 7.79 -6.78
C THR A 23 -6.61 8.29 -7.94
N ARG A 24 -5.44 7.70 -8.18
CA ARG A 24 -4.55 8.06 -9.31
C ARG A 24 -5.24 7.82 -10.64
N PHE A 25 -5.90 6.67 -10.83
CA PHE A 25 -6.60 6.33 -12.07
C PHE A 25 -7.69 7.36 -12.43
N ILE A 26 -8.37 7.88 -11.41
CA ILE A 26 -9.42 8.88 -11.60
C ILE A 26 -8.84 10.27 -11.83
N ASP A 27 -7.87 10.70 -11.01
CA ASP A 27 -7.45 12.10 -10.98
C ASP A 27 -6.30 12.42 -11.93
N LYS A 28 -5.47 11.42 -12.27
CA LYS A 28 -4.21 11.60 -13.00
C LYS A 28 -4.01 10.61 -14.15
N GLY A 29 -4.86 9.59 -14.28
CA GLY A 29 -4.64 8.45 -15.17
C GLY A 29 -3.56 7.49 -14.64
N PRO A 30 -3.41 6.29 -15.23
CA PRO A 30 -2.50 5.25 -14.73
C PRO A 30 -1.01 5.64 -14.78
N ASP A 31 -0.61 6.45 -15.75
CA ASP A 31 0.74 7.03 -15.84
C ASP A 31 0.96 8.28 -14.98
N GLY A 32 -0.11 8.81 -14.40
CA GLY A 32 -0.08 10.00 -13.58
C GLY A 32 0.68 9.83 -12.27
N ARG A 33 0.90 10.94 -11.56
CA ARG A 33 1.50 10.95 -10.22
C ARG A 33 0.66 11.79 -9.28
N LEU A 34 0.23 11.19 -8.19
CA LEU A 34 -0.29 11.88 -7.01
C LEU A 34 0.87 12.54 -6.23
N ASN A 35 0.58 13.42 -5.28
CA ASN A 35 1.62 13.97 -4.41
C ASN A 35 2.29 12.88 -3.57
N TRP A 36 1.53 11.87 -3.14
CA TRP A 36 2.05 10.67 -2.48
C TRP A 36 3.10 9.95 -3.34
N ASP A 37 2.89 9.87 -4.66
CA ASP A 37 3.85 9.25 -5.57
C ASP A 37 5.17 10.03 -5.66
N ASN A 38 5.15 11.34 -5.40
CA ASN A 38 6.32 12.22 -5.45
C ASN A 38 7.22 12.14 -4.20
N LEU A 39 6.80 11.43 -3.14
CA LEU A 39 7.68 11.10 -2.02
C LEU A 39 8.74 10.08 -2.49
N ASP A 40 10.02 10.34 -2.24
CA ASP A 40 11.15 9.67 -2.90
C ASP A 40 11.64 8.40 -2.18
N ARG A 41 11.13 8.15 -0.97
CA ARG A 41 11.45 6.95 -0.19
C ARG A 41 10.18 6.17 0.10
N ALA A 42 10.28 4.84 0.02
CA ALA A 42 9.17 3.93 0.30
C ALA A 42 9.67 2.71 1.09
N GLY A 43 8.83 2.23 2.00
CA GLY A 43 9.08 1.05 2.80
C GLY A 43 7.80 0.25 3.03
N VAL A 44 7.90 -1.07 2.98
CA VAL A 44 6.80 -1.98 3.31
C VAL A 44 6.61 -1.95 4.82
N TYR A 45 5.41 -1.59 5.27
CA TYR A 45 5.11 -1.35 6.68
C TYR A 45 4.61 -2.62 7.39
N LEU A 46 5.18 -2.92 8.56
CA LEU A 46 4.81 -4.08 9.38
C LEU A 46 4.04 -3.65 10.64
N GLY A 47 2.73 -3.82 10.60
CA GLY A 47 1.78 -3.24 11.55
C GLY A 47 1.31 -4.11 12.71
N HIS A 48 1.86 -5.31 12.94
CA HIS A 48 1.37 -6.21 13.99
C HIS A 48 1.44 -5.59 15.40
N MET A 49 0.53 -5.96 16.29
CA MET A 49 0.49 -5.53 17.70
C MET A 49 1.13 -6.56 18.61
N GLU A 50 1.25 -6.27 19.91
CA GLU A 50 1.83 -7.20 20.89
C GLU A 50 1.07 -8.53 20.96
N ASP A 51 -0.25 -8.49 20.79
CA ASP A 51 -1.18 -9.61 21.01
C ASP A 51 -1.92 -10.09 19.74
N GLN A 52 -1.67 -9.48 18.58
CA GLN A 52 -2.30 -9.88 17.31
C GLN A 52 -1.52 -9.43 16.06
N LEU A 53 -1.80 -10.10 14.93
CA LEU A 53 -1.16 -9.79 13.64
C LEU A 53 -1.76 -8.55 12.95
N GLY A 54 -3.02 -8.22 13.24
CA GLY A 54 -3.70 -7.03 12.73
C GLY A 54 -3.33 -5.79 13.53
N GLY A 55 -3.07 -4.69 12.83
CA GLY A 55 -3.08 -3.37 13.45
C GLY A 55 -4.50 -2.98 13.90
N THR A 56 -4.58 -2.01 14.80
CA THR A 56 -5.82 -1.31 15.18
C THR A 56 -5.49 0.16 15.28
N SER A 57 -6.39 1.08 14.93
CA SER A 57 -5.98 2.48 14.85
C SER A 57 -5.50 3.09 16.16
N ASN A 58 -6.07 2.68 17.29
CA ASN A 58 -5.60 3.12 18.61
C ASN A 58 -4.19 2.61 18.96
N ALA A 59 -3.95 1.30 19.00
CA ALA A 59 -2.64 0.77 19.37
C ALA A 59 -1.55 1.05 18.32
N GLY A 60 -1.94 1.16 17.03
CA GLY A 60 -1.09 1.63 15.95
C GLY A 60 -0.59 3.04 16.20
N ALA A 61 -1.50 3.98 16.47
CA ALA A 61 -1.14 5.37 16.78
C ALA A 61 -0.34 5.49 18.08
N VAL A 62 -0.64 4.70 19.13
CA VAL A 62 0.21 4.62 20.34
C VAL A 62 1.63 4.15 19.99
N THR A 63 1.75 3.17 19.10
CA THR A 63 3.05 2.68 18.62
C THR A 63 3.81 3.76 17.87
N HIS A 64 3.16 4.54 16.99
CA HIS A 64 3.80 5.68 16.31
C HIS A 64 4.17 6.81 17.29
N ALA A 65 3.38 7.00 18.35
CA ALA A 65 3.57 8.06 19.33
C ALA A 65 4.68 7.75 20.35
N THR A 66 5.01 6.48 20.58
CA THR A 66 5.92 6.02 21.64
C THR A 66 7.11 5.21 21.13
N GLY A 67 7.01 4.57 19.96
CA GLY A 67 7.99 3.60 19.48
C GLY A 67 7.91 2.24 20.18
N ALA A 68 6.91 2.01 21.02
CA ALA A 68 6.67 0.75 21.72
C ALA A 68 5.55 -0.05 21.05
N LYS A 69 5.69 -1.38 20.96
CA LYS A 69 4.56 -2.25 20.60
C LYS A 69 3.65 -2.36 21.82
N THR A 70 2.36 -2.15 21.60
CA THR A 70 1.33 -2.27 22.65
C THR A 70 0.28 -3.31 22.24
N TYR A 71 -0.50 -3.76 23.22
CA TYR A 71 -1.68 -4.59 22.98
C TYR A 71 -2.77 -3.83 22.18
N ALA A 72 -3.60 -4.57 21.45
CA ALA A 72 -4.54 -4.06 20.45
C ALA A 72 -5.51 -2.98 20.93
N GLU A 73 -5.92 -2.98 22.20
CA GLU A 73 -6.87 -1.96 22.70
C GLU A 73 -6.20 -0.82 23.46
N SER A 74 -4.87 -0.72 23.44
CA SER A 74 -4.14 0.37 24.08
C SER A 74 -4.57 1.73 23.55
N PHE A 75 -4.72 2.69 24.46
CA PHE A 75 -4.83 4.12 24.18
C PHE A 75 -3.83 4.86 25.08
N GLY A 76 -2.56 4.47 25.02
CA GLY A 76 -1.45 5.12 25.74
C GLY A 76 -1.08 4.48 27.08
N LEU A 77 -1.72 3.36 27.44
CA LEU A 77 -1.41 2.55 28.64
C LEU A 77 -1.21 1.09 28.24
N ASP A 78 -0.49 0.33 29.06
CA ASP A 78 -0.34 -1.12 28.95
C ASP A 78 -1.61 -1.85 29.43
N ALA A 79 -1.72 -3.15 29.15
CA ALA A 79 -2.91 -3.95 29.45
C ALA A 79 -3.22 -4.03 30.97
N ASP A 80 -2.21 -3.82 31.82
CA ASP A 80 -2.36 -3.75 33.27
C ASP A 80 -2.66 -2.32 33.79
N GLY A 81 -2.78 -1.35 32.89
CA GLY A 81 -3.04 0.06 33.16
C GLY A 81 -1.80 0.88 33.53
N SER A 82 -0.60 0.29 33.47
CA SER A 82 0.64 1.04 33.66
C SER A 82 0.98 1.92 32.44
N PRO A 83 1.79 2.98 32.59
CA PRO A 83 2.15 3.84 31.47
C PRO A 83 3.18 3.17 30.55
N VAL A 84 2.95 3.27 29.23
CA VAL A 84 3.84 2.74 28.19
C VAL A 84 5.24 3.34 28.30
N GLU A 85 6.29 2.53 28.19
CA GLU A 85 7.67 2.99 28.09
C GLU A 85 8.03 3.31 26.62
N SER A 86 8.14 4.59 26.29
CA SER A 86 8.57 5.03 24.96
C SER A 86 10.02 4.65 24.67
N LEU A 87 10.35 4.47 23.39
CA LEU A 87 11.68 4.10 22.92
C LEU A 87 12.75 5.15 23.27
N SER A 88 12.36 6.40 23.53
CA SER A 88 13.23 7.44 24.10
C SER A 88 13.67 7.18 25.55
N GLY A 89 13.06 6.22 26.24
CA GLY A 89 13.23 5.93 27.66
C GLY A 89 12.37 6.78 28.59
N ASN A 90 11.43 7.58 28.05
CA ASN A 90 10.54 8.42 28.83
C ASN A 90 9.19 7.72 29.07
N THR A 91 9.07 7.01 30.19
CA THR A 91 7.83 6.31 30.58
C THR A 91 6.63 7.25 30.66
N GLY A 92 5.53 6.86 30.02
CA GLY A 92 4.27 7.61 29.98
C GLY A 92 4.37 8.90 29.17
N ARG A 93 5.33 9.04 28.24
CA ARG A 93 5.47 10.23 27.39
C ARG A 93 5.53 9.90 25.92
N THR A 94 4.66 10.50 25.12
CA THR A 94 4.71 10.44 23.66
C THR A 94 5.71 11.45 23.09
N ILE A 95 6.04 11.31 21.79
CA ILE A 95 6.88 12.28 21.06
C ILE A 95 6.31 13.69 21.06
N VAL A 96 4.98 13.87 21.01
CA VAL A 96 4.34 15.19 21.05
C VAL A 96 4.45 15.79 22.45
N GLN A 97 4.27 15.01 23.51
CA GLN A 97 4.46 15.48 24.89
C GLN A 97 5.92 15.87 25.17
N GLU A 98 6.89 15.15 24.58
CA GLU A 98 8.30 15.54 24.60
C GLU A 98 8.56 16.83 23.79
N ALA A 99 7.91 17.00 22.64
CA ALA A 99 8.02 18.21 21.83
C ALA A 99 7.48 19.45 22.56
N ILE A 100 6.33 19.32 23.25
CA ILE A 100 5.77 20.36 24.13
C ILE A 100 6.78 20.73 25.23
N ALA A 101 7.36 19.73 25.90
CA ALA A 101 8.36 19.96 26.95
C ALA A 101 9.63 20.66 26.42
N ALA A 102 9.97 20.44 25.15
CA ALA A 102 11.07 21.10 24.45
C ALA A 102 10.71 22.48 23.87
N ASN A 103 9.50 23.01 24.14
CA ASN A 103 8.98 24.25 23.56
C ASN A 103 9.03 24.25 22.03
N LYS A 104 8.75 23.12 21.38
CA LYS A 104 8.52 23.06 19.93
C LYS A 104 7.06 23.35 19.64
N VAL A 105 6.76 23.82 18.44
CA VAL A 105 5.37 24.08 18.04
C VAL A 105 4.69 22.76 17.70
N THR A 106 3.51 22.49 18.26
CA THR A 106 2.82 21.21 18.08
C THR A 106 1.43 21.36 17.48
N ALA A 107 1.08 20.52 16.51
CA ALA A 107 -0.23 20.52 15.89
C ALA A 107 -0.82 19.10 15.80
N LEU A 108 -2.12 18.99 16.07
CA LEU A 108 -2.98 17.84 15.85
C LEU A 108 -4.06 18.27 14.86
N VAL A 109 -4.08 17.69 13.66
CA VAL A 109 -5.02 18.03 12.59
C VAL A 109 -5.75 16.76 12.15
N GLN A 110 -7.08 16.76 12.20
CA GLN A 110 -7.88 15.55 11.98
C GLN A 110 -9.12 15.87 11.14
N SER A 111 -9.38 15.10 10.08
CA SER A 111 -10.67 15.17 9.38
C SER A 111 -11.81 14.49 10.18
N GLY A 112 -11.45 13.58 11.08
CA GLY A 112 -12.38 12.95 12.03
C GLY A 112 -12.76 13.85 13.20
N ALA A 113 -13.22 13.23 14.28
CA ALA A 113 -13.47 13.91 15.55
C ALA A 113 -12.18 14.02 16.37
N ALA A 114 -12.07 15.00 17.27
CA ALA A 114 -10.86 15.21 18.07
C ALA A 114 -10.42 14.04 18.97
N TYR A 115 -11.24 12.99 19.12
CA TYR A 115 -10.92 11.77 19.85
C TYR A 115 -10.37 10.64 18.97
N GLU A 116 -10.38 10.78 17.64
CA GLU A 116 -9.88 9.70 16.77
C GLU A 116 -8.38 9.48 17.01
N PRO A 117 -7.93 8.21 17.01
CA PRO A 117 -6.65 7.87 17.60
C PRO A 117 -5.44 8.38 16.83
N GLY A 118 -5.49 8.54 15.51
CA GLY A 118 -4.31 8.91 14.72
C GLY A 118 -3.70 10.24 15.12
N THR A 119 -4.47 11.14 15.74
CA THR A 119 -3.91 12.27 16.50
C THR A 119 -4.08 12.15 18.02
N ALA A 120 -5.19 11.64 18.53
CA ALA A 120 -5.47 11.72 19.98
C ALA A 120 -4.53 10.83 20.81
N ALA A 121 -4.11 9.67 20.29
CA ALA A 121 -3.18 8.77 20.99
C ALA A 121 -1.77 9.37 21.15
N PHE A 122 -1.44 10.42 20.40
CA PHE A 122 -0.20 11.17 20.59
C PHE A 122 -0.21 12.05 21.84
N VAL A 123 -1.34 12.22 22.52
CA VAL A 123 -1.42 13.10 23.70
C VAL A 123 -2.27 12.58 24.86
N ALA A 124 -3.18 11.64 24.61
CA ALA A 124 -4.09 11.09 25.61
C ALA A 124 -3.69 9.65 26.04
N GLN A 125 -4.00 9.32 27.29
CA GLN A 125 -3.74 8.08 27.99
C GLN A 125 -4.98 7.62 28.74
N VAL A 126 -5.82 6.83 28.07
CA VAL A 126 -7.11 6.41 28.61
C VAL A 126 -7.12 4.91 28.87
N GLY A 127 -7.44 4.51 30.10
CA GLY A 127 -7.49 3.11 30.52
C GLY A 127 -8.89 2.49 30.42
N GLU A 128 -8.91 1.17 30.40
CA GLU A 128 -10.12 0.37 30.53
C GLU A 128 -10.81 0.65 31.87
N ILE A 129 -12.16 0.65 31.87
CA ILE A 129 -12.96 0.70 33.09
C ILE A 129 -14.04 -0.36 33.08
N THR A 130 -14.64 -0.60 34.24
CA THR A 130 -15.85 -1.43 34.36
C THR A 130 -17.04 -0.57 34.78
N VAL A 131 -18.11 -0.63 34.00
CA VAL A 131 -19.39 0.05 34.30
C VAL A 131 -20.49 -0.99 34.41
N ASN A 132 -21.13 -1.08 35.58
CA ASN A 132 -22.19 -2.06 35.86
C ASN A 132 -21.80 -3.53 35.57
N GLY A 133 -20.53 -3.87 35.81
CA GLY A 133 -20.00 -5.21 35.53
C GLY A 133 -19.68 -5.48 34.06
N GLN A 134 -19.87 -4.49 33.17
CA GLN A 134 -19.44 -4.58 31.78
C GLN A 134 -18.09 -3.89 31.60
N ARG A 135 -17.20 -4.58 30.88
CA ARG A 135 -15.92 -4.05 30.42
C ARG A 135 -16.15 -2.94 29.40
N ILE A 136 -15.54 -1.78 29.63
CA ILE A 136 -15.54 -0.64 28.71
C ILE A 136 -14.10 -0.42 28.24
N PRO A 137 -13.78 -0.79 26.98
CA PRO A 137 -12.45 -0.58 26.45
C PRO A 137 -12.13 0.91 26.32
N PRO A 138 -10.85 1.30 26.34
CA PRO A 138 -10.42 2.70 26.23
C PRO A 138 -11.10 3.49 25.12
N ARG A 139 -11.17 2.91 23.91
CA ARG A 139 -11.73 3.58 22.71
C ARG A 139 -13.21 3.93 22.82
N GLN A 140 -13.95 3.42 23.81
CA GLN A 140 -15.34 3.82 24.04
C GLN A 140 -15.48 5.07 24.91
N ARG A 141 -14.40 5.54 25.55
CA ARG A 141 -14.39 6.67 26.49
C ARG A 141 -14.11 8.00 25.78
N LEU A 142 -14.87 8.28 24.71
CA LEU A 142 -14.63 9.41 23.78
C LEU A 142 -14.57 10.77 24.46
N ALA A 143 -15.41 11.02 25.48
CA ALA A 143 -15.40 12.27 26.25
C ALA A 143 -14.10 12.42 27.07
N ASP A 144 -13.59 11.34 27.64
CA ASP A 144 -12.34 11.37 28.42
C ASP A 144 -11.13 11.60 27.51
N ILE A 145 -11.09 10.91 26.36
CA ILE A 145 -10.06 11.10 25.33
C ILE A 145 -10.05 12.57 24.86
N THR A 146 -11.23 13.10 24.48
CA THR A 146 -11.37 14.49 24.00
C THR A 146 -10.89 15.50 25.04
N LYS A 147 -11.21 15.24 26.32
CA LYS A 147 -10.76 16.09 27.43
C LYS A 147 -9.24 16.07 27.58
N GLU A 148 -8.60 14.90 27.49
CA GLU A 148 -7.15 14.79 27.58
C GLU A 148 -6.43 15.45 26.39
N VAL A 149 -6.99 15.37 25.18
CA VAL A 149 -6.49 16.10 24.01
C VAL A 149 -6.47 17.61 24.27
N ILE A 150 -7.56 18.17 24.81
CA ILE A 150 -7.64 19.61 25.15
C ILE A 150 -6.68 19.98 26.29
N LEU A 151 -6.48 19.09 27.27
CA LEU A 151 -5.57 19.30 28.39
C LEU A 151 -4.09 19.08 28.05
N SER A 152 -3.79 18.47 26.90
CA SER A 152 -2.43 18.10 26.48
C SER A 152 -1.46 19.28 26.43
N GLY A 153 -2.00 20.47 26.15
CA GLY A 153 -1.22 21.69 25.96
C GLY A 153 -0.76 21.92 24.53
N ALA A 154 -1.10 21.05 23.57
CA ALA A 154 -0.74 21.20 22.15
C ALA A 154 -1.22 22.54 21.58
N ASP A 155 -0.39 23.23 20.79
CA ASP A 155 -0.71 24.57 20.28
C ASP A 155 -1.94 24.58 19.36
N PHE A 156 -2.02 23.68 18.39
CA PHE A 156 -3.12 23.63 17.42
C PHE A 156 -3.84 22.28 17.50
N ILE A 157 -5.16 22.31 17.71
CA ILE A 157 -6.03 21.12 17.75
C ILE A 157 -7.20 21.38 16.81
N LEU A 158 -7.24 20.72 15.66
CA LEU A 158 -8.24 20.95 14.61
C LEU A 158 -8.97 19.64 14.27
N GLY A 159 -10.30 19.65 14.34
CA GLY A 159 -11.12 18.52 13.89
C GLY A 159 -12.62 18.71 14.18
N GLY A 160 -13.37 17.62 14.18
CA GLY A 160 -14.79 17.58 14.59
C GLY A 160 -14.98 17.19 16.06
N GLY A 161 -16.20 16.76 16.39
CA GLY A 161 -16.52 16.12 17.67
C GLY A 161 -17.15 17.05 18.70
N GLU A 162 -17.89 18.08 18.27
CA GLU A 162 -18.55 19.02 19.21
C GLU A 162 -19.46 18.29 20.21
N LEU A 163 -20.13 17.22 19.78
CA LEU A 163 -20.96 16.36 20.64
C LEU A 163 -20.18 15.91 21.89
N ASN A 164 -18.90 15.59 21.72
CA ASN A 164 -18.01 15.07 22.75
C ASN A 164 -17.38 16.16 23.63
N MET A 165 -17.70 17.42 23.35
CA MET A 165 -17.26 18.60 24.10
C MET A 165 -18.39 19.27 24.89
N ILE A 166 -19.65 18.89 24.62
CA ILE A 166 -20.84 19.55 25.17
C ILE A 166 -21.63 18.61 26.10
N PRO A 167 -21.95 19.02 27.35
CA PRO A 167 -22.77 18.23 28.27
C PRO A 167 -24.19 17.99 27.78
N VAL A 168 -24.82 16.92 28.29
CA VAL A 168 -26.24 16.62 28.06
C VAL A 168 -27.12 17.84 28.41
N GLY A 169 -28.08 18.16 27.55
CA GLY A 169 -28.98 19.30 27.73
C GLY A 169 -28.40 20.68 27.37
N GLN A 170 -27.18 20.74 26.80
CA GLN A 170 -26.60 21.98 26.28
C GLN A 170 -26.51 21.97 24.74
N SER A 171 -26.69 23.14 24.13
CA SER A 171 -26.47 23.35 22.69
C SER A 171 -25.01 23.69 22.41
N GLY A 172 -24.52 23.30 21.24
CA GLY A 172 -23.25 23.74 20.66
C GLY A 172 -23.47 24.73 19.50
N PHE A 173 -22.42 24.97 18.73
CA PHE A 173 -22.45 25.76 17.51
C PHE A 173 -23.15 24.99 16.36
N HIS A 174 -22.83 23.71 16.20
CA HIS A 174 -23.29 22.86 15.10
C HIS A 174 -24.59 22.11 15.39
N GLY A 175 -25.09 22.15 16.62
CA GLY A 175 -26.30 21.42 17.01
C GLY A 175 -26.96 21.93 18.28
N THR A 176 -28.27 21.77 18.35
CA THR A 176 -29.07 22.06 19.54
C THR A 176 -28.93 20.95 20.59
N ALA A 177 -29.25 21.27 21.84
CA ALA A 177 -29.31 20.28 22.92
C ALA A 177 -30.17 19.06 22.57
N ALA A 178 -31.32 19.27 21.92
CA ALA A 178 -32.22 18.19 21.54
C ALA A 178 -31.62 17.27 20.47
N GLU A 179 -30.90 17.83 19.48
CA GLU A 179 -30.23 17.05 18.44
C GLU A 179 -29.09 16.22 19.03
N TYR A 180 -28.27 16.82 19.91
CA TYR A 180 -27.19 16.09 20.56
C TYR A 180 -27.67 15.02 21.53
N ASP A 181 -28.69 15.29 22.32
CA ASP A 181 -29.26 14.31 23.25
C ASP A 181 -29.94 13.15 22.50
N ALA A 182 -30.46 13.40 21.29
CA ALA A 182 -30.97 12.35 20.41
C ALA A 182 -29.85 11.47 19.82
N LEU A 183 -28.65 12.03 19.60
CA LEU A 183 -27.48 11.24 19.20
C LEU A 183 -26.93 10.43 20.36
N SER A 184 -26.73 11.06 21.53
CA SER A 184 -26.20 10.37 22.70
C SER A 184 -26.43 11.15 24.00
N THR A 185 -26.84 10.42 25.03
CA THR A 185 -26.84 10.88 26.44
C THR A 185 -25.84 10.09 27.29
N ASN A 186 -25.01 9.24 26.66
CA ASN A 186 -24.05 8.39 27.37
C ASN A 186 -22.89 9.22 27.92
N ALA A 187 -22.61 9.10 29.22
CA ALA A 187 -21.51 9.80 29.88
C ALA A 187 -20.10 9.45 29.35
N LEU A 188 -19.96 8.31 28.64
CA LEU A 188 -18.71 7.96 27.95
C LEU A 188 -18.47 8.82 26.71
N GLN A 189 -19.53 9.38 26.12
CA GLN A 189 -19.48 10.21 24.92
C GLN A 189 -19.76 11.68 25.22
N ARG A 190 -20.56 11.98 26.25
CA ARG A 190 -20.94 13.34 26.65
C ARG A 190 -20.23 13.72 27.95
N PRO A 191 -19.38 14.76 27.96
CA PRO A 191 -18.65 15.16 29.15
C PRO A 191 -19.58 15.76 30.21
N SER A 192 -19.16 15.71 31.47
CA SER A 192 -19.89 16.36 32.57
C SER A 192 -19.69 17.88 32.61
N GLU A 193 -18.61 18.37 32.02
CA GLU A 193 -18.29 19.80 31.88
C GLU A 193 -18.20 20.21 30.42
N ASN A 194 -18.33 21.51 30.13
CA ASN A 194 -18.21 22.02 28.78
C ASN A 194 -16.73 22.18 28.41
N LEU A 195 -16.24 21.29 27.54
CA LEU A 195 -14.82 21.24 27.17
C LEU A 195 -14.40 22.39 26.25
N ILE A 196 -15.35 23.05 25.56
CA ILE A 196 -15.07 24.27 24.80
C ILE A 196 -14.74 25.42 25.75
N GLU A 197 -15.51 25.58 26.82
CA GLU A 197 -15.23 26.60 27.84
C GLU A 197 -13.94 26.28 28.61
N LEU A 198 -13.65 24.99 28.84
CA LEU A 198 -12.34 24.56 29.35
C LEU A 198 -11.21 25.00 28.41
N ALA A 199 -11.31 24.73 27.10
CA ALA A 199 -10.29 25.14 26.14
C ALA A 199 -10.08 26.66 26.12
N LYS A 200 -11.16 27.45 26.13
CA LYS A 200 -11.05 28.93 26.23
C LYS A 200 -10.33 29.35 27.52
N SER A 201 -10.60 28.69 28.65
CA SER A 201 -9.91 28.96 29.92
C SER A 201 -8.41 28.65 29.88
N LEU A 202 -8.00 27.72 29.00
CA LEU A 202 -6.60 27.34 28.74
C LEU A 202 -5.93 28.23 27.67
N GLY A 203 -6.65 29.23 27.15
CA GLY A 203 -6.13 30.22 26.20
C GLY A 203 -6.31 29.88 24.73
N TYR A 204 -7.10 28.86 24.39
CA TYR A 204 -7.39 28.53 22.99
C TYR A 204 -8.35 29.55 22.37
N THR A 205 -8.01 29.99 21.15
CA THR A 205 -8.95 30.64 20.24
C THR A 205 -9.78 29.57 19.57
N VAL A 206 -11.11 29.62 19.72
CA VAL A 206 -12.01 28.59 19.20
C VAL A 206 -12.64 29.05 17.88
N VAL A 207 -12.57 28.20 16.85
CA VAL A 207 -13.18 28.43 15.53
C VAL A 207 -14.02 27.23 15.11
N TYR A 208 -15.04 27.47 14.28
CA TYR A 208 -16.08 26.48 13.95
C TYR A 208 -16.29 26.26 12.45
N THR A 209 -15.75 27.13 11.59
CA THR A 209 -15.91 27.03 10.13
C THR A 209 -14.59 27.28 9.42
N GLU A 210 -14.50 26.85 8.16
CA GLU A 210 -13.36 27.16 7.29
C GLU A 210 -13.10 28.68 7.20
N GLU A 211 -14.15 29.50 7.10
CA GLU A 211 -14.04 30.96 7.07
C GLU A 211 -13.38 31.49 8.35
N GLN A 212 -13.86 31.06 9.53
CA GLN A 212 -13.29 31.49 10.81
C GLN A 212 -11.84 31.03 10.99
N LEU A 213 -11.48 29.86 10.47
CA LEU A 213 -10.10 29.37 10.49
C LEU A 213 -9.20 30.26 9.63
N ASN A 214 -9.61 30.59 8.40
CA ASN A 214 -8.86 31.48 7.52
C ASN A 214 -8.73 32.91 8.08
N GLU A 215 -9.75 33.41 8.77
CA GLU A 215 -9.73 34.71 9.42
C GLU A 215 -8.61 34.85 10.46
N LEU A 216 -8.09 33.75 11.03
CA LEU A 216 -6.96 33.79 11.96
C LEU A 216 -5.67 34.33 11.32
N LEU A 217 -5.57 34.31 9.99
CA LEU A 217 -4.46 34.86 9.23
C LEU A 217 -4.65 36.34 8.86
N ASP A 218 -5.85 36.91 9.06
CA ASP A 218 -6.13 38.31 8.79
C ASP A 218 -5.59 39.19 9.92
N SER A 219 -4.45 39.84 9.67
CA SER A 219 -3.81 40.78 10.60
C SER A 219 -4.69 41.95 11.06
N THR A 220 -5.79 42.26 10.36
CA THR A 220 -6.75 43.28 10.78
C THR A 220 -7.69 42.79 11.87
N LYS A 221 -8.00 41.48 11.88
CA LYS A 221 -8.81 40.80 12.90
C LYS A 221 -7.96 40.28 14.05
N TYR A 222 -6.78 39.72 13.73
CA TYR A 222 -5.82 39.19 14.67
C TYR A 222 -4.45 39.89 14.50
N PRO A 223 -4.28 41.11 15.05
CA PRO A 223 -2.99 41.82 14.98
C PRO A 223 -1.83 41.05 15.63
N THR A 224 -2.15 40.14 16.54
CA THR A 224 -1.25 39.12 17.07
C THR A 224 -1.91 37.78 16.79
N PRO A 225 -1.36 36.98 15.85
CA PRO A 225 -1.90 35.66 15.54
C PRO A 225 -2.01 34.80 16.80
N PRO A 226 -3.07 34.01 16.94
CA PRO A 226 -3.22 33.13 18.09
C PRO A 226 -2.13 32.06 18.09
N THR A 227 -1.56 31.81 19.27
CA THR A 227 -0.60 30.72 19.49
C THR A 227 -1.27 29.42 19.93
N LYS A 228 -2.56 29.48 20.30
CA LYS A 228 -3.38 28.32 20.63
C LYS A 228 -4.71 28.37 19.91
N VAL A 229 -5.04 27.33 19.15
CA VAL A 229 -6.28 27.25 18.36
C VAL A 229 -6.96 25.91 18.56
N LEU A 230 -8.27 25.95 18.85
CA LEU A 230 -9.14 24.79 18.83
C LEU A 230 -10.16 24.96 17.69
N GLY A 231 -10.06 24.13 16.66
CA GLY A 231 -11.03 24.04 15.58
C GLY A 231 -12.04 22.94 15.86
N VAL A 232 -13.32 23.28 15.87
CA VAL A 232 -14.43 22.35 16.09
C VAL A 232 -15.40 22.47 14.91
N PHE A 233 -15.19 21.69 13.86
CA PHE A 233 -15.80 21.93 12.54
C PHE A 233 -17.06 21.12 12.25
N ALA A 234 -17.43 20.17 13.12
CA ALA A 234 -18.62 19.34 12.95
C ALA A 234 -19.14 18.78 14.28
N PRO A 235 -20.43 18.35 14.33
CA PRO A 235 -21.00 17.63 15.47
C PRO A 235 -20.21 16.37 15.87
N VAL A 236 -19.79 15.58 14.89
CA VAL A 236 -19.05 14.32 15.07
C VAL A 236 -17.83 14.33 14.13
N HIS A 237 -17.83 13.64 12.99
CA HIS A 237 -16.77 13.75 11.98
C HIS A 237 -17.09 14.88 10.98
N THR A 238 -16.09 15.36 10.23
CA THR A 238 -16.35 16.30 9.11
C THR A 238 -16.89 15.60 7.86
N PHE A 239 -17.17 14.30 7.94
CA PHE A 239 -17.69 13.46 6.87
C PHE A 239 -18.84 12.55 7.35
N ASN A 240 -19.57 11.99 6.38
CA ASN A 240 -20.65 11.04 6.61
C ASN A 240 -20.28 9.70 5.95
N ASP A 241 -19.73 8.77 6.71
CA ASP A 241 -19.11 7.50 6.28
C ASP A 241 -20.09 6.38 5.88
N ARG A 242 -21.39 6.66 5.70
CA ARG A 242 -22.38 5.62 5.39
C ARG A 242 -22.28 5.16 3.93
N PRO A 243 -22.77 3.95 3.59
CA PRO A 243 -22.89 3.53 2.19
C PRO A 243 -23.63 4.58 1.34
N GLU A 244 -23.25 4.71 0.07
CA GLU A 244 -23.72 5.75 -0.85
C GLU A 244 -25.25 5.78 -0.95
N GLU A 245 -25.91 4.62 -0.97
CA GLU A 245 -27.37 4.54 -1.05
C GLU A 245 -28.04 5.10 0.21
N VAL A 246 -27.41 4.93 1.37
CA VAL A 246 -27.90 5.47 2.64
C VAL A 246 -27.74 7.00 2.67
N LEU A 247 -26.60 7.51 2.21
CA LEU A 247 -26.37 8.95 2.10
C LEU A 247 -27.33 9.61 1.12
N ALA A 248 -27.53 9.00 -0.05
CA ALA A 248 -28.47 9.48 -1.07
C ALA A 248 -29.92 9.52 -0.54
N GLN A 249 -30.36 8.47 0.16
CA GLN A 249 -31.69 8.44 0.80
C GLN A 249 -31.88 9.54 1.86
N ARG A 250 -30.80 9.91 2.56
CA ARG A 250 -30.80 10.94 3.60
C ARG A 250 -30.51 12.34 3.06
N GLY A 251 -30.14 12.48 1.78
CA GLY A 251 -29.70 13.74 1.19
C GLY A 251 -28.44 14.30 1.86
N GLN A 252 -27.54 13.44 2.34
CA GLN A 252 -26.31 13.84 3.02
C GLN A 252 -25.12 13.82 2.04
N PRO A 253 -24.26 14.84 2.02
CA PRO A 253 -23.01 14.83 1.27
C PRO A 253 -21.96 13.93 1.94
N LEU A 254 -20.90 13.57 1.21
CA LEU A 254 -19.75 12.86 1.78
C LEU A 254 -19.07 13.67 2.90
N TYR A 255 -18.90 14.98 2.69
CA TYR A 255 -18.25 15.90 3.64
C TYR A 255 -19.14 17.09 4.00
N VAL A 256 -19.00 17.60 5.22
CA VAL A 256 -19.70 18.79 5.72
C VAL A 256 -19.17 20.02 4.97
N GLU A 257 -20.05 20.70 4.23
CA GLU A 257 -19.67 21.79 3.32
C GLU A 257 -18.99 22.99 4.00
N THR A 258 -19.31 23.27 5.26
CA THR A 258 -18.72 24.39 6.02
C THR A 258 -17.43 24.03 6.75
N ALA A 259 -17.04 22.76 6.74
CA ALA A 259 -15.83 22.27 7.38
C ALA A 259 -14.65 22.34 6.40
N PRO A 260 -13.47 22.83 6.86
CA PRO A 260 -12.25 22.80 6.04
C PRO A 260 -11.84 21.36 5.74
N THR A 261 -11.25 21.14 4.57
CA THR A 261 -10.51 19.90 4.26
C THR A 261 -9.30 19.74 5.18
N VAL A 262 -8.78 18.52 5.33
CA VAL A 262 -7.53 18.28 6.10
C VAL A 262 -6.33 19.06 5.54
N GLY A 263 -6.28 19.25 4.21
CA GLY A 263 -5.26 20.06 3.56
C GLY A 263 -5.37 21.56 3.89
N GLU A 264 -6.57 22.12 3.91
CA GLU A 264 -6.81 23.51 4.32
C GLU A 264 -6.51 23.72 5.81
N MET A 265 -6.90 22.76 6.66
CA MET A 265 -6.53 22.76 8.08
C MET A 265 -5.01 22.80 8.25
N LEU A 266 -4.27 21.95 7.52
CA LEU A 266 -2.81 21.91 7.57
C LEU A 266 -2.17 23.21 7.06
N ASP A 267 -2.64 23.76 5.94
CA ASP A 267 -2.11 24.99 5.33
C ASP A 267 -2.24 26.19 6.28
N VAL A 268 -3.43 26.41 6.86
CA VAL A 268 -3.61 27.48 7.85
C VAL A 268 -2.77 27.23 9.09
N THR A 269 -2.72 25.99 9.58
CA THR A 269 -1.92 25.63 10.75
C THR A 269 -0.44 25.93 10.53
N GLN A 270 0.14 25.52 9.40
CA GLN A 270 1.53 25.81 9.07
C GLN A 270 1.81 27.32 9.02
N LYS A 271 0.92 28.11 8.41
CA LYS A 271 1.05 29.57 8.37
C LYS A 271 0.99 30.23 9.76
N LEU A 272 0.22 29.67 10.69
CA LEU A 272 0.19 30.11 12.09
C LEU A 272 1.43 29.65 12.85
N MET A 273 1.89 28.40 12.64
CA MET A 273 3.11 27.86 13.22
C MET A 273 4.32 28.71 12.85
N GLU A 274 4.43 29.15 11.60
CA GLU A 274 5.51 30.04 11.14
C GLU A 274 5.56 31.38 11.88
N GLN A 275 4.42 31.86 12.38
CA GLN A 275 4.30 33.09 13.15
C GLN A 275 4.41 32.85 14.66
N HIS A 276 4.47 31.59 15.10
CA HIS A 276 4.56 31.22 16.49
C HIS A 276 5.94 31.59 17.08
N PRO A 277 6.01 32.17 18.30
CA PRO A 277 7.28 32.60 18.89
C PRO A 277 8.31 31.46 19.06
N ASN A 278 7.83 30.22 19.19
CA ASN A 278 8.66 29.04 19.34
C ASN A 278 9.04 28.34 18.02
N PHE A 279 8.64 28.85 16.85
CA PHE A 279 8.88 28.17 15.57
C PHE A 279 10.36 27.83 15.31
N ASN A 280 11.28 28.69 15.78
CA ASN A 280 12.71 28.48 15.66
C ASN A 280 13.25 27.28 16.48
N ASN A 281 12.48 26.76 17.44
CA ASN A 281 12.82 25.55 18.18
C ASN A 281 12.48 24.27 17.39
N GLY A 282 11.78 24.41 16.26
CA GLY A 282 11.26 23.30 15.47
C GLY A 282 9.78 23.06 15.72
N SER A 283 9.21 22.10 14.99
CA SER A 283 7.78 21.77 15.12
C SER A 283 7.46 20.33 14.80
N ILE A 284 6.33 19.85 15.31
CA ILE A 284 5.74 18.57 14.92
C ILE A 284 4.25 18.77 14.60
N ALA A 285 3.82 18.28 13.44
CA ALA A 285 2.42 18.21 13.05
C ALA A 285 2.04 16.75 12.83
N ILE A 286 1.01 16.28 13.56
CA ILE A 286 0.36 14.99 13.36
C ILE A 286 -0.95 15.28 12.63
N VAL A 287 -1.11 14.67 11.46
CA VAL A 287 -2.22 14.96 10.53
C VAL A 287 -2.90 13.65 10.17
N GLU A 288 -4.19 13.52 10.42
CA GLU A 288 -4.99 12.33 10.07
C GLU A 288 -6.09 12.69 9.08
N GLU A 289 -6.15 11.95 7.97
CA GLU A 289 -7.35 11.84 7.15
C GLU A 289 -8.05 10.53 7.53
N GLU A 290 -9.04 10.64 8.41
CA GLU A 290 -9.80 9.51 8.97
C GLU A 290 -10.78 8.92 7.94
N GLY A 291 -11.29 9.75 7.02
CA GLY A 291 -12.33 9.33 6.09
C GLY A 291 -11.89 8.20 5.16
N SER A 292 -10.60 8.09 4.82
CA SER A 292 -10.11 7.02 3.95
C SER A 292 -10.34 5.62 4.54
N ASP A 293 -10.30 5.47 5.86
CA ASP A 293 -10.62 4.21 6.55
C ASP A 293 -12.14 4.00 6.60
N ASN A 294 -12.86 4.95 7.21
CA ASN A 294 -14.25 4.72 7.55
C ASN A 294 -15.13 4.52 6.31
N PHE A 295 -14.84 5.21 5.20
CA PHE A 295 -15.53 4.96 3.95
C PHE A 295 -15.22 3.56 3.39
N GLY A 296 -13.95 3.13 3.42
CA GLY A 296 -13.53 1.82 2.93
C GLY A 296 -14.17 0.68 3.73
N ASN A 297 -14.21 0.82 5.05
CA ASN A 297 -14.84 -0.14 5.98
C ASN A 297 -16.38 -0.21 5.84
N ASN A 298 -17.00 0.80 5.21
CA ASN A 298 -18.42 0.82 4.88
C ASN A 298 -18.71 0.51 3.39
N ASN A 299 -17.72 0.06 2.61
CA ASN A 299 -17.81 -0.17 1.16
C ASN A 299 -18.28 1.07 0.37
N ASN A 300 -17.86 2.26 0.79
CA ASN A 300 -18.17 3.51 0.10
C ASN A 300 -16.98 3.95 -0.76
N ALA A 301 -16.95 3.50 -2.01
CA ALA A 301 -15.84 3.76 -2.93
C ALA A 301 -15.65 5.26 -3.18
N ALA A 302 -16.75 5.99 -3.39
CA ALA A 302 -16.71 7.42 -3.72
C ALA A 302 -16.12 8.25 -2.57
N GLY A 303 -16.52 7.93 -1.33
CA GLY A 303 -15.99 8.52 -0.11
C GLY A 303 -14.54 8.14 0.13
N THR A 304 -14.18 6.87 -0.09
CA THR A 304 -12.80 6.38 0.07
C THR A 304 -11.84 7.15 -0.85
N ILE A 305 -12.18 7.27 -2.13
CA ILE A 305 -11.39 8.01 -3.12
C ILE A 305 -11.29 9.49 -2.74
N GLU A 306 -12.39 10.11 -2.31
CA GLU A 306 -12.39 11.51 -1.86
C GLU A 306 -11.53 11.72 -0.60
N GLY A 307 -11.54 10.78 0.35
CA GLY A 307 -10.65 10.79 1.52
C GLY A 307 -9.19 10.73 1.10
N VAL A 308 -8.82 9.77 0.25
CA VAL A 308 -7.44 9.66 -0.27
C VAL A 308 -7.03 10.90 -1.06
N ARG A 309 -7.95 11.52 -1.83
CA ARG A 309 -7.71 12.79 -2.54
C ARG A 309 -7.39 13.93 -1.57
N ARG A 310 -8.12 14.01 -0.44
CA ARG A 310 -7.89 15.02 0.61
C ARG A 310 -6.55 14.79 1.32
N ALA A 311 -6.21 13.53 1.61
CA ALA A 311 -4.89 13.17 2.13
C ALA A 311 -3.77 13.55 1.14
N ASP A 312 -3.93 13.25 -0.15
CA ASP A 312 -2.95 13.61 -1.19
C ASP A 312 -2.77 15.12 -1.33
N ALA A 313 -3.86 15.90 -1.21
CA ALA A 313 -3.78 17.36 -1.18
C ALA A 313 -2.98 17.86 0.04
N ALA A 314 -3.19 17.27 1.24
CA ALA A 314 -2.41 17.59 2.42
C ALA A 314 -0.91 17.23 2.27
N ILE A 315 -0.58 16.11 1.61
CA ILE A 315 0.79 15.77 1.25
C ILE A 315 1.39 16.86 0.35
N GLY A 316 0.64 17.37 -0.63
CA GLY A 316 1.06 18.50 -1.46
C GLY A 316 1.37 19.77 -0.66
N ILE A 317 0.54 20.10 0.32
CA ILE A 317 0.78 21.21 1.26
C ILE A 317 2.06 20.98 2.08
N ALA A 318 2.25 19.77 2.61
CA ALA A 318 3.44 19.42 3.36
C ALA A 318 4.72 19.46 2.51
N LEU A 319 4.67 19.03 1.24
CA LEU A 319 5.79 19.15 0.30
C LEU A 319 6.19 20.61 0.08
N ASN A 320 5.23 21.53 -0.02
CA ASN A 320 5.52 22.96 -0.09
C ASN A 320 6.27 23.45 1.17
N PHE A 321 5.88 22.96 2.35
CA PHE A 321 6.58 23.26 3.60
C PHE A 321 8.00 22.71 3.62
N VAL A 322 8.22 21.45 3.21
CA VAL A 322 9.56 20.84 3.10
C VAL A 322 10.46 21.64 2.14
N ASN A 323 9.92 22.08 1.00
CA ASN A 323 10.65 22.91 0.03
C ASN A 323 11.06 24.27 0.60
N LYS A 324 10.24 24.84 1.50
CA LYS A 324 10.52 26.10 2.18
C LYS A 324 11.48 25.94 3.36
N TYR A 325 11.38 24.82 4.07
CA TYR A 325 12.14 24.48 5.28
C TYR A 325 12.81 23.12 5.10
N SER A 326 14.00 23.11 4.49
CA SER A 326 14.72 21.88 4.13
C SER A 326 15.13 21.00 5.31
N ASN A 327 15.02 21.50 6.53
CA ASN A 327 15.21 20.76 7.78
C ASN A 327 13.90 20.13 8.28
N THR A 328 13.05 19.68 7.36
CA THR A 328 11.77 19.04 7.63
C THR A 328 11.80 17.59 7.16
N LEU A 329 11.32 16.66 8.00
CA LEU A 329 10.90 15.33 7.57
C LEU A 329 9.39 15.34 7.29
N LEU A 330 9.00 14.86 6.12
CA LEU A 330 7.63 14.45 5.81
C LEU A 330 7.58 12.93 5.78
N LEU A 331 6.66 12.35 6.54
CA LEU A 331 6.48 10.90 6.68
C LEU A 331 4.99 10.53 6.58
N THR A 332 4.69 9.45 5.87
CA THR A 332 3.34 8.87 5.80
C THR A 332 3.35 7.41 6.22
N ALA A 333 2.36 6.99 7.00
CA ALA A 333 2.05 5.60 7.27
C ALA A 333 0.55 5.44 7.50
N ALA A 334 0.03 4.24 7.29
CA ALA A 334 -1.28 3.82 7.77
C ALA A 334 -1.06 2.66 8.74
N ASP A 335 -1.99 2.44 9.65
CA ASP A 335 -2.01 1.33 10.60
C ASP A 335 -2.73 0.08 10.07
N SER A 336 -3.69 0.25 9.16
CA SER A 336 -4.48 -0.80 8.51
C SER A 336 -4.62 -0.62 6.98
N ASP A 337 -5.22 -1.62 6.33
CA ASP A 337 -5.73 -1.59 4.95
C ASP A 337 -7.26 -1.76 4.98
N ALA A 338 -8.00 -0.64 4.87
CA ALA A 338 -9.45 -0.58 5.04
C ALA A 338 -10.18 -1.20 3.85
N GLY A 339 -11.12 -2.12 4.13
CA GLY A 339 -11.93 -2.82 3.11
C GLY A 339 -11.15 -3.70 2.11
N GLY A 340 -9.80 -3.66 2.12
CA GLY A 340 -8.92 -4.38 1.21
C GLY A 340 -9.17 -4.01 -0.25
N LEU A 341 -9.33 -2.71 -0.56
CA LEU A 341 -9.70 -2.19 -1.87
C LEU A 341 -8.87 -2.80 -3.00
N GLN A 342 -9.53 -3.35 -4.02
CA GLN A 342 -8.92 -3.76 -5.29
C GLN A 342 -9.68 -3.17 -6.48
N THR A 343 -8.97 -2.94 -7.59
CA THR A 343 -9.54 -2.45 -8.84
C THR A 343 -9.52 -3.53 -9.92
N THR A 344 -10.52 -3.56 -10.80
CA THR A 344 -10.58 -4.49 -11.94
C THR A 344 -11.08 -3.79 -13.21
N ASP A 345 -10.53 -4.21 -14.36
CA ASP A 345 -10.95 -3.73 -15.69
C ASP A 345 -12.39 -4.14 -16.03
N ARG A 346 -13.04 -3.38 -16.94
CA ARG A 346 -14.38 -3.67 -17.47
C ARG A 346 -14.51 -3.47 -18.97
N ASP A 347 -15.17 -4.42 -19.62
CA ASP A 347 -15.27 -4.45 -21.08
C ASP A 347 -16.25 -3.42 -21.67
N ASP A 348 -17.33 -3.07 -20.95
CA ASP A 348 -18.37 -2.15 -21.46
C ASP A 348 -18.53 -0.92 -20.55
N PRO A 349 -18.14 0.29 -20.99
CA PRO A 349 -18.26 1.53 -20.21
C PRO A 349 -19.72 1.93 -19.92
N ALA A 350 -20.69 1.42 -20.67
CA ALA A 350 -22.10 1.80 -20.58
C ALA A 350 -22.94 0.81 -19.75
N ALA A 351 -22.46 -0.43 -19.55
CA ALA A 351 -23.18 -1.45 -18.80
C ALA A 351 -22.84 -1.40 -17.31
N PRO A 352 -23.76 -1.63 -16.38
CA PRO A 352 -23.43 -1.74 -14.96
C PRO A 352 -22.27 -2.71 -14.62
N VAL A 353 -21.49 -2.38 -13.59
CA VAL A 353 -20.32 -3.12 -13.14
C VAL A 353 -20.64 -4.54 -12.64
N GLY A 354 -21.87 -4.97 -12.42
CA GLY A 354 -22.12 -6.36 -12.05
C GLY A 354 -21.41 -6.84 -10.77
N THR A 355 -20.86 -8.06 -10.81
CA THR A 355 -20.28 -8.79 -9.67
C THR A 355 -19.00 -9.53 -10.10
N VAL A 356 -18.06 -9.79 -9.18
CA VAL A 356 -16.94 -10.73 -9.42
C VAL A 356 -17.27 -12.05 -8.74
N ASN A 357 -16.89 -13.15 -9.38
CA ASN A 357 -16.83 -14.43 -8.68
C ASN A 357 -15.66 -14.37 -7.70
N ALA A 358 -15.92 -14.50 -6.40
CA ALA A 358 -14.87 -14.84 -5.44
C ALA A 358 -14.29 -16.23 -5.79
N ASN A 359 -13.02 -16.45 -5.47
CA ASN A 359 -12.34 -17.75 -5.64
C ASN A 359 -13.25 -18.92 -5.20
N LEU A 360 -13.32 -19.96 -6.04
CA LEU A 360 -14.31 -21.04 -5.93
C LEU A 360 -14.15 -21.81 -4.61
N THR A 361 -15.07 -21.59 -3.67
CA THR A 361 -15.57 -22.69 -2.84
C THR A 361 -16.69 -23.40 -3.60
N THR A 362 -17.10 -24.59 -3.18
CA THR A 362 -18.08 -25.47 -3.87
C THR A 362 -19.50 -24.89 -4.08
N SER A 363 -19.70 -23.58 -3.86
CA SER A 363 -20.92 -22.84 -4.14
C SER A 363 -20.58 -21.41 -4.59
N THR A 364 -21.29 -20.91 -5.61
CA THR A 364 -21.23 -19.50 -6.03
C THR A 364 -21.56 -18.57 -4.87
N ARG A 365 -20.64 -17.64 -4.55
CA ARG A 365 -20.86 -16.52 -3.63
C ARG A 365 -20.60 -15.21 -4.40
N PRO A 366 -21.63 -14.50 -4.88
CA PRO A 366 -21.43 -13.25 -5.60
C PRO A 366 -20.98 -12.16 -4.62
N VAL A 367 -19.86 -11.48 -4.92
CA VAL A 367 -19.50 -10.21 -4.30
C VAL A 367 -19.81 -9.11 -5.33
N PRO A 368 -20.75 -8.19 -5.06
CA PRO A 368 -21.06 -7.11 -5.98
C PRO A 368 -19.83 -6.22 -6.18
N LEU A 369 -19.62 -5.82 -7.42
CA LEU A 369 -18.63 -4.80 -7.79
C LEU A 369 -19.34 -3.46 -7.83
N ASP A 370 -18.60 -2.37 -7.60
CA ASP A 370 -19.14 -1.01 -7.59
C ASP A 370 -18.75 -0.20 -8.83
N GLY A 371 -19.73 0.56 -9.33
CA GLY A 371 -19.62 1.52 -10.44
C GLY A 371 -19.92 2.94 -9.96
N GLN A 372 -20.18 3.87 -10.88
CA GLN A 372 -20.37 5.31 -10.63
C GLN A 372 -21.32 5.64 -9.48
N THR A 373 -22.31 4.79 -9.22
CA THR A 373 -23.34 5.04 -8.20
C THR A 373 -23.59 3.83 -7.29
N GLY A 374 -22.60 2.95 -7.10
CA GLY A 374 -22.67 1.80 -6.19
C GLY A 374 -22.73 0.42 -6.86
N ALA A 375 -23.17 -0.58 -6.11
CA ALA A 375 -23.16 -1.98 -6.49
C ALA A 375 -23.98 -2.24 -7.76
N ASN A 376 -23.34 -2.88 -8.74
CA ASN A 376 -24.00 -3.22 -10.01
C ASN A 376 -24.61 -1.98 -10.72
N THR A 377 -23.84 -0.89 -10.81
CA THR A 377 -24.16 0.36 -11.55
C THR A 377 -23.09 0.68 -12.60
N THR A 378 -23.29 1.58 -13.57
CA THR A 378 -22.35 1.80 -14.71
C THR A 378 -20.89 2.05 -14.27
N PRO A 379 -19.84 1.46 -14.91
CA PRO A 379 -18.43 1.61 -14.59
C PRO A 379 -18.00 3.05 -14.46
N PHE A 380 -17.03 3.25 -13.58
CA PHE A 380 -16.22 4.46 -13.63
C PHE A 380 -15.54 4.54 -15.00
N VAL A 381 -15.14 5.75 -15.41
CA VAL A 381 -14.32 5.97 -16.60
C VAL A 381 -13.08 6.73 -16.15
N ALA A 382 -11.91 6.15 -16.35
CA ALA A 382 -10.61 6.73 -16.02
C ALA A 382 -10.40 8.04 -16.79
N ALA A 383 -9.63 8.96 -16.22
CA ALA A 383 -9.19 10.14 -16.96
C ALA A 383 -8.34 9.73 -18.18
N PRO A 384 -8.31 10.55 -19.25
CA PRO A 384 -7.52 10.28 -20.44
C PRO A 384 -6.03 10.07 -20.12
N ASP A 385 -5.40 9.08 -20.76
CA ASP A 385 -3.96 8.89 -20.72
C ASP A 385 -3.19 9.98 -21.51
N ALA A 386 -1.87 9.81 -21.66
CA ALA A 386 -1.02 10.77 -22.37
C ALA A 386 -1.32 10.86 -23.89
N SER A 387 -2.11 9.93 -24.43
CA SER A 387 -2.55 9.85 -25.82
C SER A 387 -3.98 10.38 -26.02
N GLY A 388 -4.75 10.52 -24.93
CA GLY A 388 -6.12 11.04 -24.93
C GLY A 388 -7.21 9.97 -24.70
N ASP A 389 -6.84 8.75 -24.29
CA ASP A 389 -7.73 7.61 -24.17
C ASP A 389 -8.22 7.38 -22.74
N ALA A 390 -9.53 7.17 -22.58
CA ALA A 390 -10.21 7.01 -21.29
C ALA A 390 -10.83 5.60 -21.17
N PHE A 391 -10.59 4.92 -20.04
CA PHE A 391 -10.89 3.49 -19.86
C PHE A 391 -11.95 3.23 -18.78
N PRO A 392 -13.00 2.43 -19.02
CA PRO A 392 -13.95 2.04 -17.98
C PRO A 392 -13.39 1.04 -16.97
N PHE A 393 -13.74 1.19 -15.68
CA PHE A 393 -13.30 0.28 -14.61
C PHE A 393 -14.35 0.16 -13.47
N ALA A 394 -14.15 -0.82 -12.59
CA ALA A 394 -14.98 -1.05 -11.39
C ALA A 394 -14.14 -1.40 -10.16
N VAL A 395 -14.75 -1.30 -8.97
CA VAL A 395 -14.09 -1.58 -7.69
C VAL A 395 -14.62 -2.88 -7.07
N GLY A 396 -13.74 -3.68 -6.46
CA GLY A 396 -14.07 -4.90 -5.71
C GLY A 396 -13.46 -4.93 -4.31
N TRP A 397 -14.22 -5.45 -3.35
CA TRP A 397 -13.90 -5.48 -1.92
C TRP A 397 -13.62 -6.91 -1.42
N VAL A 398 -12.66 -7.09 -0.51
CA VAL A 398 -12.35 -8.41 0.11
C VAL A 398 -13.22 -8.65 1.35
N GLY A 399 -13.68 -7.58 2.03
CA GLY A 399 -14.58 -7.60 3.19
C GLY A 399 -14.77 -6.19 3.78
N THR A 400 -15.46 -6.08 4.92
CA THR A 400 -15.61 -4.81 5.69
C THR A 400 -14.64 -4.59 6.86
N PRO A 401 -13.76 -5.53 7.30
CA PRO A 401 -12.80 -5.24 8.36
C PRO A 401 -11.47 -4.69 7.83
N ASP A 402 -10.67 -4.13 8.73
CA ASP A 402 -9.27 -3.81 8.51
C ASP A 402 -8.42 -5.06 8.21
N PHE A 403 -7.54 -4.96 7.21
CA PHE A 403 -6.56 -5.99 6.89
C PHE A 403 -5.15 -5.56 7.27
N SER A 404 -4.29 -6.54 7.60
CA SER A 404 -2.88 -6.31 7.96
C SER A 404 -1.95 -6.16 6.75
N GLY A 405 -2.45 -6.37 5.53
CA GLY A 405 -1.65 -6.53 4.32
C GLY A 405 -1.45 -5.24 3.52
N SER A 406 -0.46 -5.25 2.63
CA SER A 406 -0.24 -4.24 1.57
C SER A 406 0.13 -2.80 1.97
N ILE A 407 0.35 -2.46 3.24
CA ILE A 407 0.66 -1.07 3.63
C ILE A 407 2.08 -0.65 3.21
N VAL A 408 2.21 0.56 2.67
CA VAL A 408 3.49 1.19 2.29
C VAL A 408 3.63 2.55 2.96
N SER A 409 4.69 2.72 3.76
CA SER A 409 5.09 4.02 4.26
C SER A 409 5.94 4.76 3.23
N LYS A 410 5.82 6.09 3.17
CA LYS A 410 6.66 6.93 2.32
C LYS A 410 7.24 8.10 3.10
N ALA A 411 8.44 8.55 2.71
CA ALA A 411 9.11 9.68 3.35
C ALA A 411 9.75 10.61 2.32
N HIS A 412 9.94 11.88 2.71
CA HIS A 412 10.64 12.90 1.94
C HIS A 412 11.28 13.95 2.88
N GLY A 413 12.38 14.56 2.44
CA GLY A 413 13.09 15.60 3.20
C GLY A 413 14.19 15.06 4.12
N LEU A 414 14.46 15.77 5.22
CA LEU A 414 15.55 15.46 6.15
C LEU A 414 15.38 14.06 6.76
N ASN A 415 16.44 13.24 6.72
CA ASN A 415 16.49 11.86 7.22
C ASN A 415 15.56 10.85 6.49
N ALA A 416 14.88 11.24 5.40
CA ALA A 416 14.00 10.33 4.67
C ALA A 416 14.75 9.10 4.12
N GLU A 417 16.02 9.24 3.76
CA GLU A 417 16.89 8.15 3.30
C GLU A 417 17.13 7.05 4.34
N LYS A 418 16.75 7.30 5.61
CA LYS A 418 16.82 6.31 6.69
C LYS A 418 15.59 5.40 6.77
N LEU A 419 14.53 5.67 6.00
CA LEU A 419 13.39 4.76 5.91
C LEU A 419 13.84 3.45 5.22
N PRO A 420 13.81 2.30 5.91
CA PRO A 420 14.24 1.04 5.29
C PRO A 420 13.17 0.50 4.33
N ALA A 421 13.60 -0.35 3.38
CA ALA A 421 12.71 -0.99 2.41
C ALA A 421 11.60 -1.85 3.05
N THR A 422 11.83 -2.37 4.25
CA THR A 422 10.83 -3.01 5.11
C THR A 422 11.01 -2.44 6.52
N VAL A 423 9.94 -1.88 7.07
CA VAL A 423 9.96 -1.09 8.30
C VAL A 423 8.94 -1.61 9.30
N ASP A 424 9.35 -1.80 10.55
CA ASP A 424 8.41 -2.05 11.64
C ASP A 424 7.67 -0.76 11.97
N ASN A 425 6.41 -0.84 12.39
CA ASN A 425 5.65 0.36 12.78
C ASN A 425 6.34 1.25 13.82
N THR A 426 7.20 0.70 14.70
CA THR A 426 8.02 1.45 15.65
C THR A 426 9.05 2.36 14.97
N GLY A 427 9.48 2.02 13.75
CA GLY A 427 10.43 2.81 12.97
C GLY A 427 9.89 4.20 12.60
N MET A 428 8.57 4.40 12.57
CA MET A 428 7.99 5.73 12.36
C MET A 428 8.40 6.69 13.48
N TYR A 429 8.32 6.24 14.74
CA TYR A 429 8.78 6.99 15.90
C TYR A 429 10.27 7.27 15.84
N GLU A 430 11.09 6.27 15.49
CA GLU A 430 12.55 6.41 15.39
C GLU A 430 12.95 7.54 14.43
N LEU A 431 12.40 7.56 13.21
CA LEU A 431 12.67 8.59 12.20
C LEU A 431 12.21 9.98 12.65
N MET A 432 11.01 10.07 13.23
CA MET A 432 10.49 11.33 13.75
C MET A 432 11.35 11.84 14.91
N TYR A 433 11.73 10.97 15.85
CA TYR A 433 12.51 11.33 17.03
C TYR A 433 13.91 11.81 16.66
N GLU A 434 14.58 11.08 15.78
CA GLU A 434 15.89 11.48 15.30
C GLU A 434 15.83 12.85 14.63
N THR A 435 14.84 13.08 13.77
CA THR A 435 14.70 14.37 13.11
C THR A 435 14.41 15.48 14.10
N LEU A 436 13.49 15.26 15.04
CA LEU A 436 13.01 16.31 15.94
C LEU A 436 14.03 16.69 17.02
N PHE A 437 14.81 15.72 17.50
CA PHE A 437 15.72 15.85 18.64
C PHE A 437 17.19 15.62 18.30
N ASN A 438 17.54 15.34 17.04
CA ASN A 438 18.89 14.99 16.60
C ASN A 438 19.50 13.84 17.42
N THR A 439 18.67 12.85 17.77
CA THR A 439 19.04 11.72 18.62
C THR A 439 18.60 10.43 17.95
N GLU A 440 19.56 9.65 17.47
CA GLU A 440 19.32 8.32 16.91
C GLU A 440 19.02 7.34 18.06
N LEU A 441 17.91 6.63 17.92
CA LEU A 441 17.48 5.61 18.88
C LEU A 441 17.84 4.21 18.36
N PRO A 442 18.10 3.23 19.24
CA PRO A 442 18.37 1.88 18.81
C PRO A 442 17.11 1.26 18.20
N THR A 443 17.19 0.80 16.96
CA THR A 443 16.07 0.09 16.31
C THR A 443 15.74 -1.20 17.04
N ARG A 444 14.44 -1.46 17.24
CA ARG A 444 13.92 -2.69 17.89
C ARG A 444 14.39 -3.97 17.18
N VAL A 445 14.31 -3.99 15.85
CA VAL A 445 14.76 -5.09 15.00
C VAL A 445 15.98 -4.63 14.22
N THR A 446 17.08 -5.38 14.28
CA THR A 446 18.30 -5.00 13.57
C THR A 446 18.01 -4.89 12.07
N PRO A 447 18.34 -3.75 11.42
CA PRO A 447 18.12 -3.58 10.00
C PRO A 447 18.95 -4.60 9.19
N PRO A 448 18.50 -4.94 7.97
CA PRO A 448 19.23 -5.86 7.10
C PRO A 448 20.65 -5.34 6.81
N THR A 449 21.61 -6.26 6.65
CA THR A 449 22.96 -5.90 6.23
C THR A 449 22.92 -5.33 4.80
N PRO A 450 23.45 -4.11 4.55
CA PRO A 450 23.48 -3.54 3.21
C PRO A 450 24.22 -4.44 2.22
N ALA A 451 23.85 -4.34 0.94
CA ALA A 451 24.57 -5.02 -0.13
C ALA A 451 26.07 -4.65 -0.12
N PRO A 452 26.98 -5.59 -0.40
CA PRO A 452 28.40 -5.29 -0.54
C PRO A 452 28.66 -4.20 -1.59
N ALA A 453 29.68 -3.38 -1.36
CA ALA A 453 30.10 -2.40 -2.34
C ALA A 453 30.50 -3.07 -3.67
N ALA A 454 30.15 -2.43 -4.79
CA ALA A 454 30.54 -2.90 -6.11
C ALA A 454 32.06 -2.96 -6.22
N THR A 455 32.57 -4.07 -6.77
CA THR A 455 34.03 -4.30 -6.91
C THR A 455 34.58 -3.86 -8.27
N LYS A 456 33.70 -3.47 -9.20
CA LYS A 456 34.01 -3.03 -10.57
C LYS A 456 32.98 -2.01 -11.04
N ASP A 457 33.37 -1.23 -12.05
CA ASP A 457 32.47 -0.30 -12.76
C ASP A 457 31.58 -0.99 -13.80
N THR A 458 31.66 -2.32 -13.90
CA THR A 458 30.77 -3.18 -14.70
C THR A 458 29.82 -3.94 -13.78
N GLY A 459 28.53 -4.01 -14.12
CA GLY A 459 27.50 -4.69 -13.30
C GLY A 459 27.05 -6.04 -13.83
N ASN A 460 26.44 -6.82 -12.93
CA ASN A 460 25.62 -7.99 -13.25
C ASN A 460 24.17 -7.65 -12.89
N VAL A 461 23.21 -8.22 -13.61
CA VAL A 461 21.77 -8.06 -13.32
C VAL A 461 21.21 -9.43 -12.96
N ILE A 462 20.54 -9.51 -11.82
CA ILE A 462 19.68 -10.63 -11.45
C ILE A 462 18.27 -10.06 -11.35
N PHE A 463 17.40 -10.49 -12.26
CA PHE A 463 15.99 -10.14 -12.23
C PHE A 463 15.21 -11.36 -11.73
N ILE A 464 14.46 -11.17 -10.65
CA ILE A 464 13.54 -12.18 -10.12
C ILE A 464 12.14 -11.64 -10.34
N HIS A 465 11.33 -12.38 -11.09
CA HIS A 465 9.93 -12.08 -11.35
C HIS A 465 9.04 -12.93 -10.45
N PRO A 466 8.53 -12.39 -9.32
CA PRO A 466 7.60 -13.12 -8.47
C PRO A 466 6.16 -12.94 -8.98
N ASP A 467 5.78 -13.75 -9.98
CA ASP A 467 4.49 -13.66 -10.68
C ASP A 467 3.30 -13.73 -9.67
N GLY A 468 2.33 -12.83 -9.86
CA GLY A 468 1.11 -12.76 -9.05
C GLY A 468 1.30 -12.36 -7.58
N THR A 469 2.46 -11.86 -7.16
CA THR A 469 2.73 -11.55 -5.75
C THR A 469 2.50 -10.10 -5.36
N SER A 470 2.25 -9.89 -4.07
CA SER A 470 2.08 -8.58 -3.42
C SER A 470 2.75 -8.63 -2.03
N PRO A 471 2.92 -7.49 -1.32
CA PRO A 471 3.44 -7.50 0.04
C PRO A 471 2.69 -8.45 0.98
N SER A 472 1.39 -8.67 0.75
CA SER A 472 0.56 -9.61 1.52
C SER A 472 1.00 -11.06 1.38
N HIS A 473 1.51 -11.48 0.21
CA HIS A 473 2.06 -12.83 0.03
C HIS A 473 3.31 -13.03 0.88
N TYR A 474 4.24 -12.06 0.85
CA TYR A 474 5.45 -12.10 1.66
C TYR A 474 5.15 -12.00 3.16
N MET A 475 4.14 -11.22 3.55
CA MET A 475 3.67 -11.17 4.94
C MET A 475 3.18 -12.54 5.41
N ALA A 476 2.36 -13.24 4.62
CA ALA A 476 1.84 -14.56 5.00
C ALA A 476 2.98 -15.58 5.20
N VAL A 477 3.90 -15.65 4.25
CA VAL A 477 5.07 -16.53 4.33
C VAL A 477 5.97 -16.16 5.52
N ARG A 478 6.21 -14.86 5.76
CA ARG A 478 7.01 -14.37 6.90
C ARG A 478 6.40 -14.83 8.22
N ASN A 479 5.10 -14.65 8.40
CA ASN A 479 4.41 -15.04 9.62
C ASN A 479 4.51 -16.54 9.90
N ILE A 480 4.46 -17.38 8.86
CA ILE A 480 4.56 -18.84 8.97
C ILE A 480 6.00 -19.30 9.21
N ASP A 481 6.96 -18.81 8.42
CA ASP A 481 8.33 -19.36 8.37
C ASP A 481 9.31 -18.66 9.34
N LYS A 482 9.07 -17.38 9.64
CA LYS A 482 9.99 -16.54 10.43
C LYS A 482 9.33 -15.82 11.62
N GLY A 483 8.01 -15.82 11.71
CA GLY A 483 7.24 -15.02 12.67
C GLY A 483 7.10 -13.54 12.26
N PRO A 484 6.22 -12.76 12.92
CA PRO A 484 5.88 -11.39 12.51
C PRO A 484 7.04 -10.38 12.64
N ASP A 485 7.98 -10.62 13.57
CA ASP A 485 9.23 -9.85 13.72
C ASP A 485 10.39 -10.40 12.84
N GLY A 486 10.15 -11.50 12.11
CA GLY A 486 11.15 -12.15 11.26
C GLY A 486 11.45 -11.37 9.98
N ARG A 487 12.44 -11.84 9.21
CA ARG A 487 12.79 -11.29 7.89
C ARG A 487 13.01 -12.42 6.87
N LEU A 488 12.35 -12.31 5.72
CA LEU A 488 12.57 -13.11 4.52
C LEU A 488 13.69 -12.49 3.66
N ASN A 489 14.21 -13.24 2.69
CA ASN A 489 15.19 -12.68 1.73
C ASN A 489 14.66 -11.46 0.96
N TRP A 490 13.35 -11.39 0.73
CA TRP A 490 12.70 -10.22 0.12
C TRP A 490 12.75 -8.99 1.05
N ASP A 491 12.58 -9.18 2.36
CA ASP A 491 12.68 -8.10 3.36
C ASP A 491 14.10 -7.54 3.51
N MET A 492 15.10 -8.29 3.01
CA MET A 492 16.51 -7.92 3.05
C MET A 492 16.94 -7.08 1.83
N MET A 493 16.03 -6.82 0.88
CA MET A 493 16.32 -5.96 -0.27
C MET A 493 16.58 -4.52 0.19
N SER A 494 17.52 -3.82 -0.46
CA SER A 494 17.98 -2.51 0.01
C SER A 494 16.99 -1.37 -0.27
N ASN A 495 16.09 -1.54 -1.23
CA ASN A 495 15.13 -0.51 -1.63
C ASN A 495 13.77 -1.15 -1.93
N ALA A 496 12.71 -0.41 -1.67
CA ALA A 496 11.35 -0.73 -2.09
C ALA A 496 10.80 0.42 -2.96
N GLY A 497 9.83 0.09 -3.81
CA GLY A 497 9.15 1.06 -4.65
C GLY A 497 7.75 0.56 -5.01
N VAL A 498 6.86 1.50 -5.33
CA VAL A 498 5.50 1.21 -5.78
C VAL A 498 5.55 0.97 -7.28
N TYR A 499 5.26 -0.26 -7.70
CA TYR A 499 5.27 -0.67 -9.11
C TYR A 499 3.92 -0.36 -9.78
N LEU A 500 3.95 0.35 -10.91
CA LEU A 500 2.77 0.67 -11.73
C LEU A 500 2.65 -0.33 -12.89
N GLY A 501 1.82 -1.34 -12.69
CA GLY A 501 1.74 -2.54 -13.52
C GLY A 501 0.76 -2.49 -14.70
N HIS A 502 0.13 -1.34 -14.99
CA HIS A 502 -0.82 -1.21 -16.10
C HIS A 502 -0.15 -1.45 -17.46
N MET A 503 -0.93 -1.90 -18.43
CA MET A 503 -0.52 -2.11 -19.83
C MET A 503 -0.95 -0.92 -20.69
N GLU A 504 -0.63 -0.94 -21.99
CA GLU A 504 -1.04 0.13 -22.92
C GLU A 504 -2.57 0.25 -23.01
N ASN A 505 -3.30 -0.86 -22.92
CA ASN A 505 -4.74 -0.92 -23.16
C ASN A 505 -5.58 -1.42 -21.95
N GLN A 506 -4.98 -1.61 -20.77
CA GLN A 506 -5.71 -2.03 -19.55
C GLN A 506 -4.97 -1.69 -18.25
N LEU A 507 -5.70 -1.62 -17.13
CA LEU A 507 -5.14 -1.31 -15.81
C LEU A 507 -4.48 -2.52 -15.14
N THR A 508 -5.01 -3.72 -15.37
CA THR A 508 -4.47 -4.97 -14.82
C THR A 508 -3.34 -5.49 -15.72
N GLY A 509 -2.19 -5.82 -15.14
CA GLY A 509 -1.12 -6.47 -15.90
C GLY A 509 -1.46 -7.92 -16.26
N THR A 510 -1.02 -8.38 -17.44
CA THR A 510 -1.01 -9.82 -17.79
C THR A 510 0.39 -10.39 -17.67
N SER A 511 0.51 -11.70 -17.43
CA SER A 511 1.83 -12.35 -17.31
C SER A 511 2.70 -12.13 -18.56
N ASN A 512 2.11 -12.17 -19.76
CA ASN A 512 2.83 -12.00 -21.02
C ASN A 512 3.23 -10.54 -21.27
N ALA A 513 2.27 -9.61 -21.37
CA ALA A 513 2.58 -8.22 -21.66
C ALA A 513 3.44 -7.59 -20.55
N GLY A 514 3.21 -7.96 -19.28
CA GLY A 514 4.06 -7.56 -18.16
C GLY A 514 5.51 -8.01 -18.32
N ALA A 515 5.75 -9.25 -18.73
CA ALA A 515 7.10 -9.76 -18.97
C ALA A 515 7.76 -9.10 -20.20
N VAL A 516 6.99 -8.82 -21.27
CA VAL A 516 7.47 -8.06 -22.42
C VAL A 516 7.87 -6.65 -22.01
N THR A 517 7.10 -5.99 -21.16
CA THR A 517 7.46 -4.69 -20.57
C THR A 517 8.73 -4.78 -19.74
N HIS A 518 8.94 -5.84 -18.96
CA HIS A 518 10.20 -6.04 -18.23
C HIS A 518 11.39 -6.26 -19.17
N ALA A 519 11.19 -6.99 -20.27
CA ALA A 519 12.24 -7.31 -21.24
C ALA A 519 12.64 -6.12 -22.13
N ASN A 520 11.68 -5.23 -22.45
CA ASN A 520 11.87 -4.16 -23.43
C ASN A 520 11.86 -2.75 -22.82
N GLY A 521 11.34 -2.58 -21.60
CA GLY A 521 11.25 -1.27 -20.94
C GLY A 521 10.15 -0.35 -21.48
N VAL A 522 9.20 -0.88 -22.25
CA VAL A 522 8.07 -0.14 -22.83
C VAL A 522 6.74 -0.81 -22.48
N LYS A 523 5.67 -0.03 -22.33
CA LYS A 523 4.32 -0.55 -22.18
C LYS A 523 3.86 -1.12 -23.52
N VAL A 524 3.13 -2.23 -23.47
CA VAL A 524 2.57 -2.91 -24.64
C VAL A 524 1.14 -3.33 -24.34
N PHE A 525 0.36 -3.64 -25.37
CA PHE A 525 -0.98 -4.15 -25.21
C PHE A 525 -1.02 -5.55 -24.53
N ASP A 526 -2.15 -5.88 -23.91
CA ASP A 526 -2.36 -7.00 -22.99
C ASP A 526 -2.03 -8.41 -23.49
N GLU A 527 -2.18 -8.68 -24.80
CA GLU A 527 -1.85 -9.98 -25.40
C GLU A 527 -0.40 -10.06 -25.91
N SER A 528 0.39 -8.99 -25.83
CA SER A 528 1.75 -8.99 -26.37
C SER A 528 2.59 -10.11 -25.77
N PHE A 529 3.30 -10.82 -26.64
CA PHE A 529 4.40 -11.71 -26.32
C PHE A 529 5.55 -11.35 -27.27
N GLY A 530 6.09 -10.14 -27.16
CA GLY A 530 7.26 -9.67 -27.91
C GLY A 530 6.96 -8.85 -29.18
N LEU A 531 5.69 -8.75 -29.58
CA LEU A 531 5.26 -7.95 -30.74
C LEU A 531 4.21 -6.90 -30.36
N GLU A 532 4.08 -5.86 -31.19
CA GLU A 532 3.00 -4.88 -31.14
C GLU A 532 1.65 -5.50 -31.54
N GLU A 533 0.52 -4.83 -31.28
CA GLU A 533 -0.84 -5.35 -31.56
C GLU A 533 -1.00 -5.83 -33.01
N ASP A 534 -0.42 -5.08 -33.96
CA ASP A 534 -0.44 -5.38 -35.40
C ASP A 534 0.60 -6.43 -35.86
N ASN A 535 1.27 -7.08 -34.92
CA ASN A 535 2.37 -8.03 -35.11
C ASN A 535 3.68 -7.45 -35.66
N THR A 536 3.87 -6.13 -35.58
CA THR A 536 5.18 -5.52 -35.87
C THR A 536 6.15 -5.64 -34.68
N GLU A 537 7.45 -5.48 -34.95
CA GLU A 537 8.49 -5.54 -33.92
C GLU A 537 8.37 -4.36 -32.95
N ILE A 538 8.52 -4.65 -31.66
CA ILE A 538 8.61 -3.61 -30.62
C ILE A 538 9.89 -2.80 -30.80
N VAL A 539 9.81 -1.49 -30.49
CA VAL A 539 11.00 -0.65 -30.28
C VAL A 539 11.25 -0.52 -28.77
N PRO A 540 12.21 -1.27 -28.19
CA PRO A 540 12.53 -1.21 -26.78
C PRO A 540 13.06 0.16 -26.37
N LEU A 541 13.08 0.44 -25.06
CA LEU A 541 13.60 1.69 -24.50
C LEU A 541 15.09 1.93 -24.84
N SER A 542 15.83 0.86 -25.14
CA SER A 542 17.22 0.93 -25.61
C SER A 542 17.35 1.50 -27.05
N GLY A 543 16.26 1.53 -27.81
CA GLY A 543 16.20 1.94 -29.22
C GLY A 543 16.61 0.85 -30.22
N LYS A 544 16.90 -0.38 -29.76
CA LYS A 544 17.26 -1.50 -30.66
C LYS A 544 16.02 -2.33 -30.99
N ALA A 545 15.31 -1.95 -32.06
CA ALA A 545 14.11 -2.63 -32.53
C ALA A 545 14.27 -4.16 -32.59
N GLY A 546 13.27 -4.88 -32.09
CA GLY A 546 13.25 -6.34 -32.04
C GLY A 546 14.28 -6.99 -31.11
N LYS A 547 14.83 -6.27 -30.13
CA LYS A 547 15.82 -6.83 -29.18
C LYS A 547 15.50 -6.53 -27.72
N THR A 548 15.20 -7.57 -26.98
CA THR A 548 15.09 -7.50 -25.52
C THR A 548 16.44 -7.24 -24.85
N ILE A 549 16.40 -6.84 -23.58
CA ILE A 549 17.63 -6.66 -22.77
C ILE A 549 18.48 -7.94 -22.67
N LEU A 550 17.86 -9.13 -22.72
CA LEU A 550 18.59 -10.40 -22.69
C LEU A 550 19.33 -10.62 -24.01
N GLU A 551 18.67 -10.41 -25.15
CA GLU A 551 19.29 -10.56 -26.47
C GLU A 551 20.43 -9.55 -26.67
N GLU A 552 20.27 -8.33 -26.15
CA GLU A 552 21.37 -7.36 -26.09
C GLU A 552 22.54 -7.82 -25.22
N ALA A 553 22.27 -8.55 -24.13
CA ALA A 553 23.30 -9.13 -23.29
C ALA A 553 24.05 -10.26 -24.01
N ILE A 554 23.32 -11.11 -24.75
CA ILE A 554 23.87 -12.17 -25.60
C ILE A 554 24.77 -11.56 -26.68
N ASP A 555 24.28 -10.55 -27.41
CA ASP A 555 25.07 -9.83 -28.44
C ASP A 555 26.34 -9.20 -27.87
N ALA A 556 26.29 -8.74 -26.62
CA ALA A 556 27.44 -8.17 -25.92
C ALA A 556 28.40 -9.24 -25.34
N GLY A 557 28.13 -10.52 -25.56
CA GLY A 557 28.94 -11.63 -25.06
C GLY A 557 28.90 -11.79 -23.54
N LYS A 558 27.80 -11.39 -22.90
CA LYS A 558 27.58 -11.58 -21.46
C LYS A 558 27.05 -12.99 -21.19
N ALA A 559 27.40 -13.53 -20.04
CA ALA A 559 26.79 -14.77 -19.56
C ALA A 559 25.30 -14.53 -19.25
N THR A 560 24.45 -15.44 -19.69
CA THR A 560 22.99 -15.31 -19.61
C THR A 560 22.32 -16.57 -19.08
N ALA A 561 21.23 -16.39 -18.34
CA ALA A 561 20.45 -17.49 -17.80
C ALA A 561 18.96 -17.17 -17.80
N LEU A 562 18.14 -18.17 -18.11
CA LEU A 562 16.69 -18.18 -17.93
C LEU A 562 16.31 -19.33 -17.00
N ILE A 563 15.65 -19.00 -15.91
CA ILE A 563 15.30 -19.95 -14.85
C ILE A 563 13.86 -19.71 -14.46
N GLN A 564 13.07 -20.79 -14.42
CA GLN A 564 11.67 -20.71 -14.01
C GLN A 564 11.18 -22.03 -13.38
N SER A 565 10.21 -21.91 -12.48
CA SER A 565 9.55 -23.07 -11.83
C SER A 565 8.41 -23.67 -12.67
N GLY A 566 7.98 -22.99 -13.74
CA GLY A 566 6.95 -23.49 -14.66
C GLY A 566 7.54 -24.28 -15.83
N HIS A 567 6.83 -24.28 -16.95
CA HIS A 567 7.32 -24.83 -18.21
C HIS A 567 8.07 -23.78 -19.04
N LEU A 568 9.05 -24.16 -19.87
CA LEU A 568 9.87 -23.20 -20.62
C LEU A 568 9.14 -22.17 -21.53
N ALA A 569 7.84 -22.33 -21.79
CA ALA A 569 7.00 -21.30 -22.44
C ALA A 569 6.41 -20.24 -21.49
N GLU A 570 6.61 -20.33 -20.17
CA GLU A 570 5.99 -19.39 -19.22
C GLU A 570 6.48 -17.96 -19.48
N PRO A 571 5.55 -16.98 -19.60
CA PRO A 571 5.92 -15.67 -20.11
C PRO A 571 6.94 -14.92 -19.25
N GLY A 572 6.88 -15.08 -17.92
CA GLY A 572 7.73 -14.36 -16.96
C GLY A 572 9.24 -14.50 -17.20
N SER A 573 9.67 -15.52 -17.97
CA SER A 573 11.06 -15.66 -18.43
C SER A 573 11.17 -15.79 -19.95
N ALA A 574 10.23 -16.47 -20.61
CA ALA A 574 10.32 -16.73 -22.04
C ALA A 574 10.17 -15.48 -22.91
N ALA A 575 9.44 -14.45 -22.46
CA ALA A 575 9.29 -13.18 -23.19
C ALA A 575 10.61 -12.39 -23.32
N PHE A 576 11.67 -12.77 -22.60
CA PHE A 576 13.01 -12.21 -22.78
C PHE A 576 13.78 -12.86 -23.96
N ALA A 577 13.27 -13.94 -24.55
CA ALA A 577 14.01 -14.72 -25.55
C ALA A 577 13.13 -15.22 -26.71
N ALA A 578 11.86 -14.86 -26.71
CA ALA A 578 10.89 -15.32 -27.70
C ALA A 578 9.83 -14.26 -27.96
N GLU A 579 9.38 -14.21 -29.20
CA GLU A 579 8.26 -13.41 -29.63
C GLU A 579 7.27 -14.25 -30.46
N THR A 580 5.98 -14.00 -30.38
CA THR A 580 5.01 -14.72 -31.22
C THR A 580 3.82 -13.88 -31.59
N THR A 581 3.21 -14.22 -32.72
CA THR A 581 2.10 -13.45 -33.25
C THR A 581 0.87 -13.48 -32.34
N ASN A 582 0.19 -12.35 -32.24
CA ASN A 582 -1.10 -12.20 -31.60
C ASN A 582 -2.20 -12.84 -32.45
N ARG A 583 -3.42 -12.90 -31.92
CA ARG A 583 -4.62 -13.37 -32.64
C ARG A 583 -5.01 -12.51 -33.86
N LEU A 584 -4.26 -12.61 -34.96
CA LEU A 584 -4.69 -12.11 -36.27
C LEU A 584 -5.17 -13.28 -37.15
N GLY A 585 -6.45 -13.63 -37.01
CA GLY A 585 -7.13 -14.61 -37.88
C GLY A 585 -7.10 -16.08 -37.41
N ASP A 586 -6.57 -16.33 -36.20
CA ASP A 586 -6.68 -17.61 -35.49
C ASP A 586 -7.00 -17.31 -34.01
N ASP A 587 -7.89 -18.07 -33.37
CA ASP A 587 -8.41 -17.79 -32.01
C ASP A 587 -7.42 -18.17 -30.88
N ILE A 588 -6.15 -18.44 -31.22
CA ILE A 588 -5.09 -18.89 -30.32
C ILE A 588 -4.32 -17.70 -29.76
N ARG A 589 -4.29 -17.55 -28.42
CA ARG A 589 -3.50 -16.48 -27.77
C ARG A 589 -2.02 -16.66 -28.06
N SER A 590 -1.29 -15.55 -28.20
CA SER A 590 0.18 -15.53 -28.27
C SER A 590 0.82 -16.47 -27.22
N ARG A 591 0.45 -16.30 -25.94
CA ARG A 591 0.98 -17.08 -24.82
C ARG A 591 0.63 -18.58 -24.83
N ASP A 592 -0.31 -19.04 -25.67
CA ASP A 592 -0.69 -20.46 -25.74
C ASP A 592 0.17 -21.28 -26.72
N LYS A 593 1.04 -20.63 -27.51
CA LYS A 593 1.91 -21.25 -28.53
C LYS A 593 3.19 -21.85 -27.95
N PHE A 594 3.03 -22.75 -26.98
CA PHE A 594 4.14 -23.21 -26.14
C PHE A 594 5.30 -23.82 -26.92
N SER A 595 5.03 -24.63 -27.93
CA SER A 595 6.11 -25.31 -28.67
C SER A 595 6.95 -24.33 -29.48
N GLU A 596 6.32 -23.32 -30.09
CA GLU A 596 6.99 -22.22 -30.80
C GLU A 596 7.87 -21.41 -29.85
N ILE A 597 7.31 -21.00 -28.71
CA ILE A 597 8.02 -20.20 -27.69
C ILE A 597 9.24 -20.97 -27.16
N ILE A 598 9.08 -22.26 -26.81
CA ILE A 598 10.19 -23.08 -26.28
C ILE A 598 11.28 -23.27 -27.32
N GLU A 599 10.93 -23.47 -28.59
CA GLU A 599 11.91 -23.56 -29.66
C GLU A 599 12.75 -22.27 -29.77
N GLN A 600 12.10 -21.10 -29.70
CA GLN A 600 12.80 -19.81 -29.70
C GLN A 600 13.71 -19.64 -28.48
N VAL A 601 13.23 -19.97 -27.27
CA VAL A 601 14.04 -19.94 -26.04
C VAL A 601 15.30 -20.80 -26.18
N ILE A 602 15.21 -22.02 -26.71
CA ILE A 602 16.36 -22.91 -26.93
C ILE A 602 17.33 -22.32 -27.96
N ARG A 603 16.81 -21.67 -29.02
CA ARG A 603 17.59 -21.06 -30.10
C ARG A 603 18.18 -19.69 -29.76
N SER A 604 17.69 -19.03 -28.71
CA SER A 604 18.05 -17.66 -28.32
C SER A 604 19.55 -17.42 -28.16
N GLY A 605 20.31 -18.47 -27.83
CA GLY A 605 21.73 -18.38 -27.53
C GLY A 605 22.04 -18.28 -26.04
N THR A 606 21.01 -18.21 -25.18
CA THR A 606 21.13 -18.21 -23.71
C THR A 606 22.04 -19.35 -23.22
N ASP A 607 22.92 -19.09 -22.27
CA ASP A 607 23.90 -20.12 -21.83
C ASP A 607 23.24 -21.18 -20.95
N VAL A 608 22.37 -20.77 -20.01
CA VAL A 608 21.71 -21.67 -19.05
C VAL A 608 20.20 -21.51 -19.12
N ILE A 609 19.48 -22.59 -19.41
CA ILE A 609 18.02 -22.62 -19.47
C ILE A 609 17.52 -23.72 -18.54
N LEU A 610 16.73 -23.37 -17.52
CA LEU A 610 16.27 -24.31 -16.50
C LEU A 610 14.75 -24.19 -16.27
N GLY A 611 14.03 -25.30 -16.35
CA GLY A 611 12.60 -25.35 -16.03
C GLY A 611 11.96 -26.72 -16.26
N GLY A 612 10.63 -26.76 -16.30
CA GLY A 612 9.84 -27.92 -16.67
C GLY A 612 9.40 -27.90 -18.15
N GLY A 613 8.43 -28.75 -18.47
CA GLY A 613 7.72 -28.70 -19.74
C GLY A 613 8.23 -29.67 -20.80
N GLU A 614 8.82 -30.81 -20.40
CA GLU A 614 9.26 -31.85 -21.35
C GLU A 614 8.14 -32.26 -22.32
N LEU A 615 6.88 -32.27 -21.85
CA LEU A 615 5.70 -32.56 -22.66
C LEU A 615 5.61 -31.66 -23.89
N TYR A 616 5.95 -30.39 -23.74
CA TYR A 616 5.88 -29.36 -24.79
C TYR A 616 7.15 -29.33 -25.66
N MET A 617 8.13 -30.20 -25.39
CA MET A 617 9.37 -30.35 -26.16
C MET A 617 9.36 -31.59 -27.06
N LEU A 618 8.38 -32.49 -26.88
CA LEU A 618 8.31 -33.76 -27.57
C LEU A 618 7.14 -33.81 -28.58
N PRO A 619 7.35 -34.38 -29.78
CA PRO A 619 6.25 -34.64 -30.71
C PRO A 619 5.19 -35.54 -30.09
N LYS A 620 3.93 -35.32 -30.44
CA LYS A 620 2.81 -36.15 -29.98
C LYS A 620 3.06 -37.63 -30.29
N GLY A 621 2.79 -38.51 -29.33
CA GLY A 621 3.08 -39.95 -29.41
C GLY A 621 4.49 -40.34 -28.95
N THR A 622 5.25 -39.40 -28.39
CA THR A 622 6.62 -39.63 -27.89
C THR A 622 6.65 -39.54 -26.37
N THR A 623 7.17 -40.59 -25.72
CA THR A 623 7.46 -40.58 -24.27
C THR A 623 8.87 -40.04 -24.01
N GLY A 624 9.07 -39.44 -22.85
CA GLY A 624 10.32 -38.82 -22.42
C GLY A 624 10.82 -39.37 -21.09
N PHE A 625 11.72 -38.63 -20.45
CA PHE A 625 12.20 -38.92 -19.10
C PHE A 625 11.10 -38.76 -18.05
N HIS A 626 10.33 -37.67 -18.15
CA HIS A 626 9.19 -37.31 -17.30
C HIS A 626 7.84 -37.57 -17.99
N VAL A 627 7.80 -37.62 -19.32
CA VAL A 627 6.54 -37.79 -20.09
C VAL A 627 6.18 -39.27 -20.26
N THR A 628 5.09 -39.68 -19.62
CA THR A 628 4.44 -40.99 -19.81
C THR A 628 3.44 -40.97 -20.98
N ALA A 629 2.97 -42.13 -21.42
CA ALA A 629 1.92 -42.22 -22.44
C ALA A 629 0.59 -41.56 -22.02
N GLU A 630 0.29 -41.53 -20.72
CA GLU A 630 -0.88 -40.86 -20.17
C GLU A 630 -0.73 -39.33 -20.25
N LEU A 631 0.44 -38.81 -19.88
CA LEU A 631 0.75 -37.38 -20.00
C LEU A 631 0.81 -36.92 -21.46
N ASP A 632 1.36 -37.73 -22.37
CA ASP A 632 1.31 -37.43 -23.80
C ASP A 632 -0.14 -37.30 -24.31
N ALA A 633 -1.05 -38.15 -23.80
CA ALA A 633 -2.46 -38.11 -24.16
C ALA A 633 -3.24 -36.95 -23.53
N SER A 634 -2.73 -36.32 -22.46
CA SER A 634 -3.44 -35.25 -21.75
C SER A 634 -3.40 -33.90 -22.47
N GLU A 635 -2.48 -33.71 -23.42
CA GLU A 635 -2.39 -32.49 -24.23
C GLU A 635 -2.70 -32.77 -25.70
N SER A 636 -3.83 -32.21 -26.17
CA SER A 636 -4.31 -32.44 -27.53
C SER A 636 -4.12 -31.24 -28.46
N ARG A 637 -3.77 -30.07 -27.90
CA ARG A 637 -3.60 -28.83 -28.64
C ARG A 637 -2.34 -28.86 -29.50
N PRO A 638 -2.44 -28.74 -30.83
CA PRO A 638 -1.29 -28.80 -31.73
C PRO A 638 -0.29 -27.66 -31.50
N GLU A 639 -0.73 -26.46 -31.17
CA GLU A 639 0.10 -25.28 -30.91
C GLU A 639 1.00 -25.41 -29.67
N ARG A 640 0.72 -26.39 -28.80
CA ARG A 640 1.55 -26.72 -27.63
C ARG A 640 2.51 -27.88 -27.87
N ARG A 641 2.43 -28.54 -29.02
CA ARG A 641 3.23 -29.74 -29.33
C ARG A 641 4.11 -29.50 -30.55
N PRO A 642 5.44 -29.70 -30.45
CA PRO A 642 6.33 -29.47 -31.57
C PRO A 642 6.19 -30.60 -32.60
N SER A 643 6.53 -30.29 -33.84
CA SER A 643 6.67 -31.30 -34.90
C SER A 643 8.01 -32.04 -34.83
N THR A 644 8.98 -31.50 -34.09
CA THR A 644 10.33 -32.05 -33.90
C THR A 644 10.65 -32.23 -32.42
N ASN A 645 11.68 -33.01 -32.11
CA ASN A 645 12.15 -33.17 -30.73
C ASN A 645 13.04 -31.99 -30.34
N LEU A 646 12.52 -31.07 -29.52
CA LEU A 646 13.25 -29.87 -29.12
C LEU A 646 14.43 -30.17 -28.17
N ILE A 647 14.43 -31.34 -27.51
CA ILE A 647 15.57 -31.79 -26.69
C ILE A 647 16.76 -32.15 -27.59
N GLU A 648 16.50 -32.88 -28.69
CA GLU A 648 17.52 -33.20 -29.69
C GLU A 648 18.02 -31.93 -30.38
N LEU A 649 17.12 -30.97 -30.64
CA LEU A 649 17.50 -29.64 -31.13
C LEU A 649 18.47 -28.96 -30.17
N ALA A 650 18.17 -28.91 -28.87
CA ALA A 650 19.05 -28.31 -27.87
C ALA A 650 20.43 -28.99 -27.85
N GLN A 651 20.47 -30.32 -27.88
CA GLN A 651 21.74 -31.07 -27.96
C GLN A 651 22.54 -30.69 -29.21
N SER A 652 21.88 -30.53 -30.36
CA SER A 652 22.52 -30.12 -31.62
C SER A 652 23.10 -28.70 -31.56
N LEU A 653 22.54 -27.84 -30.70
CA LEU A 653 23.01 -26.48 -30.43
C LEU A 653 24.08 -26.42 -29.33
N GLY A 654 24.52 -27.58 -28.81
CA GLY A 654 25.61 -27.69 -27.85
C GLY A 654 25.19 -27.68 -26.39
N TYR A 655 23.89 -27.72 -26.08
CA TYR A 655 23.44 -27.83 -24.69
C TYR A 655 23.70 -29.24 -24.14
N THR A 656 24.28 -29.29 -22.94
CA THR A 656 24.19 -30.48 -22.09
C THR A 656 22.79 -30.52 -21.49
N VAL A 657 22.07 -31.65 -21.64
CA VAL A 657 20.71 -31.79 -21.11
C VAL A 657 20.73 -32.60 -19.82
N VAL A 658 20.06 -32.08 -18.79
CA VAL A 658 19.89 -32.74 -17.48
C VAL A 658 18.42 -32.76 -17.06
N TYR A 659 18.04 -33.78 -16.29
CA TYR A 659 16.64 -34.05 -15.95
C TYR A 659 16.36 -34.11 -14.44
N THR A 660 17.41 -34.21 -13.61
CA THR A 660 17.28 -34.27 -12.15
C THR A 660 18.27 -33.34 -11.47
N GLU A 661 18.01 -33.02 -10.20
CA GLU A 661 18.92 -32.24 -9.36
C GLU A 661 20.31 -32.88 -9.31
N GLU A 662 20.41 -34.21 -9.19
CA GLU A 662 21.69 -34.92 -9.15
C GLU A 662 22.45 -34.80 -10.47
N GLN A 663 21.76 -34.88 -11.61
CA GLN A 663 22.39 -34.71 -12.92
C GLN A 663 22.89 -33.28 -13.12
N MET A 664 22.09 -32.28 -12.72
CA MET A 664 22.51 -30.88 -12.74
C MET A 664 23.74 -30.67 -11.85
N ASN A 665 23.69 -31.12 -10.59
CA ASN A 665 24.78 -31.02 -9.63
C ASN A 665 26.05 -31.72 -10.14
N ALA A 666 25.93 -32.88 -10.78
CA ALA A 666 27.07 -33.59 -11.37
C ALA A 666 27.67 -32.82 -12.55
N ALA A 667 26.84 -32.20 -13.39
CA ALA A 667 27.29 -31.41 -14.53
C ALA A 667 28.04 -30.15 -14.09
N VAL A 668 27.49 -29.38 -13.14
CA VAL A 668 28.08 -28.10 -12.70
C VAL A 668 29.29 -28.27 -11.79
N ASN A 669 29.37 -29.36 -11.01
CA ASN A 669 30.51 -29.65 -10.14
C ASN A 669 31.60 -30.52 -10.81
N GLY A 670 31.43 -30.85 -12.09
CA GLY A 670 32.41 -31.59 -12.86
C GLY A 670 33.71 -30.80 -13.05
N SER A 671 34.81 -31.47 -13.39
CA SER A 671 36.10 -30.81 -13.70
C SER A 671 36.04 -29.94 -14.96
N THR A 672 35.00 -30.11 -15.78
CA THR A 672 34.75 -29.36 -17.01
C THR A 672 33.25 -29.07 -17.12
N PRO A 673 32.72 -28.07 -16.38
CA PRO A 673 31.31 -27.70 -16.47
C PRO A 673 30.94 -27.30 -17.90
N PRO A 674 29.71 -27.60 -18.36
CA PRO A 674 29.31 -27.27 -19.72
C PRO A 674 29.14 -25.76 -19.91
N GLU A 675 29.51 -25.25 -21.09
CA GLU A 675 29.26 -23.85 -21.47
C GLU A 675 27.77 -23.57 -21.67
N LYS A 676 27.01 -24.59 -22.10
CA LYS A 676 25.56 -24.52 -22.28
C LYS A 676 24.83 -25.65 -21.56
N LEU A 677 23.80 -25.31 -20.80
CA LEU A 677 23.02 -26.25 -19.98
C LEU A 677 21.52 -26.07 -20.19
N LEU A 678 20.82 -27.15 -20.52
CA LEU A 678 19.37 -27.23 -20.55
C LEU A 678 18.91 -28.19 -19.44
N GLY A 679 18.21 -27.67 -18.43
CA GLY A 679 17.56 -28.45 -17.38
C GLY A 679 16.08 -28.63 -17.68
N VAL A 680 15.63 -29.88 -17.79
CA VAL A 680 14.23 -30.26 -18.02
C VAL A 680 13.75 -31.13 -16.86
N PHE A 681 13.22 -30.51 -15.82
CA PHE A 681 13.03 -31.15 -14.51
C PHE A 681 11.65 -31.76 -14.28
N SER A 682 10.70 -31.55 -15.19
CA SER A 682 9.37 -32.13 -15.10
C SER A 682 8.66 -32.20 -16.45
N ALA A 683 7.55 -32.96 -16.51
CA ALA A 683 6.74 -33.05 -17.71
C ALA A 683 6.01 -31.73 -18.03
N ILE A 684 5.52 -31.02 -17.01
CA ILE A 684 4.73 -29.79 -17.16
C ILE A 684 5.36 -28.66 -16.32
N HIS A 685 4.99 -28.49 -15.05
CA HIS A 685 5.59 -27.51 -14.13
C HIS A 685 6.45 -28.23 -13.08
N THR A 686 7.37 -27.53 -12.41
CA THR A 686 8.12 -28.12 -11.28
C THR A 686 7.33 -28.08 -9.97
N PHE A 687 6.07 -27.66 -10.03
CA PHE A 687 5.08 -27.64 -8.95
C PHE A 687 3.76 -28.24 -9.45
N ASP A 688 2.83 -28.50 -8.53
CA ASP A 688 1.49 -29.00 -8.84
C ASP A 688 0.47 -27.89 -8.56
N ASP A 689 -0.22 -27.45 -9.60
CA ASP A 689 -1.17 -26.34 -9.60
C ASP A 689 -2.63 -26.79 -9.43
N ARG A 690 -2.85 -28.09 -9.20
CA ARG A 690 -4.18 -28.62 -8.89
C ARG A 690 -4.65 -28.15 -7.51
N THR A 691 -5.96 -28.16 -7.30
CA THR A 691 -6.55 -27.75 -6.02
C THR A 691 -6.14 -28.70 -4.90
N GLU A 692 -6.17 -28.22 -3.66
CA GLU A 692 -5.86 -29.04 -2.47
C GLU A 692 -6.74 -30.30 -2.38
N GLU A 693 -8.01 -30.22 -2.79
CA GLU A 693 -8.92 -31.37 -2.91
C GLU A 693 -8.39 -32.42 -3.88
N ALA A 694 -7.93 -31.99 -5.05
CA ALA A 694 -7.42 -32.88 -6.09
C ALA A 694 -6.07 -33.51 -5.70
N LEU A 695 -5.33 -32.85 -4.81
CA LEU A 695 -4.09 -33.35 -4.22
C LEU A 695 -4.33 -34.21 -2.98
N GLY A 696 -5.53 -34.18 -2.38
CA GLY A 696 -5.84 -34.87 -1.13
C GLY A 696 -5.29 -34.19 0.13
N LEU A 697 -4.83 -32.94 0.01
CA LEU A 697 -4.22 -32.15 1.09
C LEU A 697 -5.24 -31.59 2.08
N ASN A 698 -6.54 -31.69 1.79
CA ASN A 698 -7.61 -31.25 2.68
C ASN A 698 -8.22 -32.39 3.52
N THR A 699 -7.51 -33.50 3.66
CA THR A 699 -7.93 -34.65 4.47
C THR A 699 -7.32 -34.61 5.86
N ALA A 700 -7.82 -35.45 6.78
CA ALA A 700 -7.25 -35.56 8.13
C ALA A 700 -5.79 -36.05 8.17
N ASN A 701 -5.27 -36.59 7.05
CA ASN A 701 -3.89 -36.99 6.84
C ASN A 701 -3.43 -36.45 5.47
N PRO A 702 -3.12 -35.14 5.38
CA PRO A 702 -2.77 -34.47 4.13
C PRO A 702 -1.46 -34.98 3.52
#